data_AF-A0A1R0Y7Q3-F1
#
_entry.id   AF-A0A1R0Y7Q3-F1
#
_cell.length_a   1.000
_cell.length_b   1.000
_cell.length_c   1.000
_cell.angle_alpha   90.00
_cell.angle_beta   90.00
_cell.angle_gamma   90.00
#
_symmetry.space_group_name_H-M   'P 1'
#
loop_
_entity.id
_entity.type
_entity.pdbx_description
1 polymer ?
#
loop_
_entity_poly.entity_id
_entity_poly.type
_entity_poly.pdbx_seq_one_letter_code
_entity_poly.pdbx_strand_id
1 'polypeptide(L)'
;MPTQELNLVKQGKAAKIYLDPKGKDYAGLRRVAQSFAADVKQVTEVEPEIYTQLQELDGTVIIAGSIGSNELIDRLIAEGTVDVSAIQGKRECYKIQVVEEPTAGVDKALVIVGSDKRGTMYGIYSISEIIGVSPWEYWADVVPEKKATLILSDNQLHMISKEPSVKYRGIFLNDDWPSLGSWVTQRFGDFNEDFYDKVFELILRLKGNYLWPAMWSAEFSLNGKSNPIANAQHAQEYGIIMGTSHHEPLFRAGSEWQKVYNQYGTSNLWDFARNKQAITNFWEDGIKRNQDFDNLITLGMRGESDSALEGSDQENIDLLKDIILTQKELLKKYNLEHSPQILAVYKEVEKYWYGTAEVEGLKDWEVLNDVTILLADDNFGNLRKIPTEHEHDRSAGWGMYYHFDYHGGPHSYEWLNTIPLEKVWEQMCMAFDYGIRDVWIVNVGDLKPMELPISYFMDLAYDFEGWGTGAINRTEEYTKRWVEQQFGYALEQETCLGIAQLLSDYTRMNGRRKPEIIYPSTFSPIHYNEAQRVLEQAIRMENAADQYLALIPESLKDAYYQLVYFPAAASANVLKMQIYAGLNELYTGRGSVLANTYATLTHEAINRDKHLEQFYNNEISEGKWQGMMSSPHVGYIHWNAEGWKYPEVSTLIPAKGSILIVDVEGTEQAYVAGTAKLPVFTNLQKENYCITISNGGEAGFEYQARSSVAWVKLEKTSGWIKAGESLQVSVDWEKVRETSKGEITISGAGGTVKVNVAVDWTDIQDMPAMTFIEAHNRLAIEAEHTSSRVAQSGVEWKTIANYGRSLSSVKMFPNAVSFEQPECAPYLEYRVLVQQAADYSLTAYIAPTNNLSQSSGLKYAIGFDAQTPVITDALPTDFAGGNHDNEPWCRAVMNNIHTVTTIHALTKGIHTLRFYGLDAGLVLQKLLLSAAELPYSYLGPEESFYTRGTH
;
A
#
# COMPACT_ATOMS: atom_id res chain seq x y z
N MET A 1 39.08 23.32 6.78
CA MET A 1 38.64 24.72 6.68
C MET A 1 37.62 24.95 7.81
N PRO A 2 37.44 26.16 8.35
CA PRO A 2 36.37 26.38 9.32
C PRO A 2 35.04 26.06 8.64
N THR A 3 34.18 25.26 9.26
CA THR A 3 32.82 24.99 8.78
C THR A 3 32.06 26.31 8.70
N GLN A 4 31.50 26.63 7.52
CA GLN A 4 30.67 27.81 7.35
C GLN A 4 29.30 27.51 7.97
N GLU A 5 28.85 28.37 8.87
CA GLU A 5 27.51 28.31 9.47
C GLU A 5 26.75 29.59 9.13
N LEU A 6 25.47 29.47 8.76
CA LEU A 6 24.60 30.62 8.50
C LEU A 6 23.45 30.63 9.50
N ASN A 7 23.24 31.77 10.14
CA ASN A 7 22.13 31.95 11.08
C ASN A 7 20.93 32.54 10.33
N LEU A 8 19.87 31.76 10.18
CA LEU A 8 18.60 32.24 9.61
C LEU A 8 17.72 32.90 10.67
N VAL A 9 17.80 32.44 11.92
CA VAL A 9 17.14 33.08 13.07
C VAL A 9 18.11 33.12 14.24
N LYS A 10 18.31 34.31 14.81
CA LYS A 10 19.19 34.50 15.96
C LYS A 10 18.73 35.69 16.80
N GLN A 11 18.73 35.52 18.13
CA GLN A 11 18.40 36.60 19.07
C GLN A 11 17.03 37.27 18.77
N GLY A 12 16.02 36.48 18.42
CA GLY A 12 14.67 36.98 18.13
C GLY A 12 14.53 37.74 16.81
N LYS A 13 15.52 37.64 15.91
CA LYS A 13 15.49 38.23 14.57
C LYS A 13 15.63 37.14 13.51
N ALA A 14 14.77 37.18 12.50
CA ALA A 14 14.83 36.32 11.34
C ALA A 14 15.49 37.03 10.15
N ALA A 15 16.16 36.25 9.29
CA ALA A 15 16.65 36.70 8.00
C ALA A 15 15.47 37.13 7.12
N LYS A 16 15.62 38.27 6.43
CA LYS A 16 14.61 38.77 5.50
C LYS A 16 14.54 37.89 4.27
N ILE A 17 13.35 37.63 3.74
CA ILE A 17 13.15 36.90 2.48
C ILE A 17 12.97 37.91 1.36
N TYR A 18 13.76 37.82 0.29
CA TYR A 18 13.62 38.64 -0.91
C TYR A 18 13.08 37.82 -2.07
N LEU A 19 12.04 38.35 -2.71
CA LEU A 19 11.47 37.88 -3.97
C LEU A 19 11.39 39.05 -4.96
N ASP A 20 11.70 38.80 -6.24
CA ASP A 20 11.57 39.82 -7.28
C ASP A 20 10.09 39.90 -7.76
N PRO A 21 9.38 41.03 -7.55
CA PRO A 21 7.99 41.18 -7.95
C PRO A 21 7.79 41.23 -9.47
N LYS A 22 8.86 41.37 -10.27
CA LYS A 22 8.82 41.33 -11.73
C LYS A 22 8.93 39.91 -12.28
N GLY A 23 9.27 38.93 -11.45
CA GLY A 23 9.39 37.53 -11.84
C GLY A 23 8.05 36.94 -12.26
N LYS A 24 8.07 36.09 -13.30
CA LYS A 24 6.86 35.39 -13.77
C LYS A 24 6.33 34.37 -12.76
N ASP A 25 7.18 33.95 -11.84
CA ASP A 25 6.92 33.00 -10.76
C ASP A 25 6.54 33.68 -9.43
N TYR A 26 6.55 35.02 -9.36
CA TYR A 26 6.38 35.77 -8.11
C TYR A 26 5.11 35.39 -7.33
N ALA A 27 3.95 35.24 -7.99
CA ALA A 27 2.70 34.91 -7.31
C ALA A 27 2.79 33.58 -6.56
N GLY A 28 3.33 32.55 -7.20
CA GLY A 28 3.56 31.24 -6.58
C GLY A 28 4.64 31.28 -5.50
N LEU A 29 5.78 31.92 -5.79
CA LEU A 29 6.88 32.03 -4.83
C LEU A 29 6.46 32.82 -3.59
N ARG A 30 5.59 33.81 -3.72
CA ARG A 30 5.05 34.54 -2.57
C ARG A 30 4.24 33.63 -1.66
N ARG A 31 3.39 32.75 -2.21
CA ARG A 31 2.61 31.79 -1.42
C ARG A 31 3.51 30.80 -0.70
N VAL A 32 4.47 30.21 -1.41
CA VAL A 32 5.44 29.26 -0.84
C VAL A 32 6.35 29.94 0.20
N ALA A 33 6.78 31.18 -0.03
CA ALA A 33 7.56 31.95 0.95
C ALA A 33 6.73 32.31 2.20
N GLN A 34 5.42 32.56 2.07
CA GLN A 34 4.52 32.77 3.21
C GLN A 34 4.36 31.48 4.03
N SER A 35 4.19 30.34 3.35
CA SER A 35 4.19 29.01 4.00
C SER A 35 5.53 28.77 4.72
N PHE A 36 6.67 29.00 4.07
CA PHE A 36 7.98 28.89 4.70
C PHE A 36 8.20 29.88 5.87
N ALA A 37 7.69 31.10 5.79
CA ALA A 37 7.75 32.04 6.91
C ALA A 37 6.94 31.51 8.12
N ALA A 38 5.79 30.88 7.85
CA ALA A 38 5.00 30.20 8.87
C ALA A 38 5.74 28.98 9.46
N ASP A 39 6.47 28.22 8.65
CA ASP A 39 7.34 27.12 9.11
C ASP A 39 8.42 27.64 10.08
N VAL A 40 9.12 28.71 9.71
CA VAL A 40 10.14 29.33 10.56
C VAL A 40 9.53 29.85 11.87
N LYS A 41 8.32 30.41 11.82
CA LYS A 41 7.58 30.82 13.02
C LYS A 41 7.17 29.61 13.87
N GLN A 42 6.74 28.52 13.25
CA GLN A 42 6.38 27.29 13.94
C GLN A 42 7.58 26.71 14.68
N VAL A 43 8.79 26.81 14.12
CA VAL A 43 10.02 26.33 14.75
C VAL A 43 10.56 27.32 15.80
N THR A 44 10.51 28.63 15.55
CA THR A 44 11.28 29.63 16.32
C THR A 44 10.49 30.71 17.06
N GLU A 45 9.17 30.77 16.85
CA GLU A 45 8.29 31.87 17.27
C GLU A 45 8.58 33.23 16.60
N VAL A 46 9.56 33.30 15.70
CA VAL A 46 9.89 34.50 14.91
C VAL A 46 9.44 34.28 13.47
N GLU A 47 8.70 35.23 12.92
CA GLU A 47 8.22 35.18 11.53
C GLU A 47 9.11 36.03 10.63
N PRO A 48 9.77 35.44 9.60
CA PRO A 48 10.49 36.19 8.59
C PRO A 48 9.56 37.13 7.81
N GLU A 49 10.05 38.33 7.52
CA GLU A 49 9.35 39.28 6.66
C GLU A 49 9.77 39.08 5.19
N ILE A 50 8.79 39.21 4.27
CA ILE A 50 8.99 39.10 2.83
C ILE A 50 9.10 40.51 2.22
N TYR A 51 10.19 40.76 1.51
CA TYR A 51 10.53 42.02 0.89
C TYR A 51 10.60 41.90 -0.64
N THR A 52 10.29 42.99 -1.32
CA THR A 52 10.32 43.10 -2.79
C THR A 52 11.25 44.20 -3.30
N GLN A 53 11.80 45.02 -2.41
CA GLN A 53 12.72 46.11 -2.75
C GLN A 53 14.11 45.83 -2.17
N LEU A 54 15.14 45.93 -3.02
CA LEU A 54 16.52 45.65 -2.63
C LEU A 54 17.05 46.62 -1.55
N GLN A 55 16.56 47.86 -1.53
CA GLN A 55 17.01 48.89 -0.59
C GLN A 55 16.53 48.64 0.86
N GLU A 56 15.55 47.75 1.04
CA GLU A 56 15.02 47.38 2.35
C GLU A 56 15.74 46.17 2.96
N LEU A 57 16.66 45.56 2.21
CA LEU A 57 17.47 44.43 2.64
C LEU A 57 18.70 44.90 3.40
N ASP A 58 19.05 44.18 4.47
CA ASP A 58 20.28 44.37 5.24
C ASP A 58 20.73 43.06 5.90
N GLY A 59 22.00 42.99 6.30
CA GLY A 59 22.52 41.89 7.10
C GLY A 59 22.46 40.52 6.41
N THR A 60 21.89 39.51 7.07
CA THR A 60 21.68 38.17 6.50
C THR A 60 20.28 38.05 5.92
N VAL A 61 20.19 37.62 4.66
CA VAL A 61 18.92 37.48 3.92
C VAL A 61 18.79 36.11 3.24
N ILE A 62 17.58 35.79 2.80
CA ILE A 62 17.27 34.66 1.92
C ILE A 62 16.82 35.26 0.59
N ILE A 63 17.42 34.85 -0.52
CA ILE A 63 17.05 35.29 -1.87
C ILE A 63 16.54 34.07 -2.62
N ALA A 64 15.29 34.10 -3.10
CA ALA A 64 14.71 33.00 -3.86
C ALA A 64 14.17 33.46 -5.22
N GLY A 65 14.37 32.65 -6.25
CA GLY A 65 13.85 32.90 -7.59
C GLY A 65 14.36 31.90 -8.63
N SER A 66 13.64 31.78 -9.74
CA SER A 66 14.10 30.98 -10.87
C SER A 66 15.05 31.74 -11.79
N ILE A 67 15.91 31.01 -12.50
CA ILE A 67 16.79 31.55 -13.54
C ILE A 67 15.95 32.28 -14.60
N GLY A 68 16.29 33.53 -14.90
CA GLY A 68 15.58 34.39 -15.86
C GLY A 68 14.31 35.04 -15.33
N SER A 69 13.97 34.86 -14.05
CA SER A 69 12.80 35.47 -13.40
C SER A 69 13.15 36.31 -12.16
N ASN A 70 14.44 36.54 -11.87
CA ASN A 70 14.86 37.34 -10.72
C ASN A 70 16.11 38.17 -11.07
N GLU A 71 15.97 39.49 -11.17
CA GLU A 71 17.01 40.42 -11.65
C GLU A 71 18.28 40.38 -10.79
N LEU A 72 18.18 40.09 -9.49
CA LEU A 72 19.35 39.97 -8.63
C LEU A 72 20.07 38.65 -8.87
N ILE A 73 19.34 37.53 -8.91
CA ILE A 73 19.92 36.21 -9.19
C ILE A 73 20.58 36.20 -10.57
N ASP A 74 19.92 36.73 -11.60
CA ASP A 74 20.45 36.78 -12.96
C ASP A 74 21.73 37.60 -13.07
N ARG A 75 21.83 38.69 -12.28
CA ARG A 75 23.06 39.48 -12.16
C ARG A 75 24.18 38.66 -11.52
N LEU A 76 23.90 37.99 -10.40
CA LEU A 76 24.88 37.14 -9.71
C LEU A 76 25.36 35.98 -10.59
N ILE A 77 24.50 35.46 -11.47
CA ILE A 77 24.88 34.47 -12.50
C ILE A 77 25.79 35.11 -13.55
N ALA A 78 25.41 36.27 -14.10
CA ALA A 78 26.19 36.97 -15.12
C ALA A 78 27.58 37.42 -14.64
N GLU A 79 27.71 37.74 -13.35
CA GLU A 79 28.97 38.09 -12.69
C GLU A 79 29.84 36.86 -12.35
N GLY A 80 29.30 35.64 -12.47
CA GLY A 80 29.99 34.39 -12.14
C GLY A 80 30.01 34.04 -10.64
N THR A 81 29.28 34.80 -9.82
CA THR A 81 29.15 34.57 -8.36
C THR A 81 28.27 33.35 -8.05
N VAL A 82 27.23 33.12 -8.85
CA VAL A 82 26.36 31.95 -8.75
C VAL A 82 26.48 31.13 -10.03
N ASP A 83 27.18 29.99 -9.96
CA ASP A 83 27.23 29.03 -11.07
C ASP A 83 25.98 28.15 -11.09
N VAL A 84 25.18 28.25 -12.16
CA VAL A 84 23.97 27.46 -12.38
C VAL A 84 24.11 26.38 -13.45
N SER A 85 25.32 26.14 -13.97
CA SER A 85 25.57 25.18 -15.05
C SER A 85 25.04 23.76 -14.75
N ALA A 86 25.02 23.38 -13.47
CA ALA A 86 24.50 22.09 -13.03
C ALA A 86 22.97 21.94 -13.13
N ILE A 87 22.21 23.04 -13.18
CA ILE A 87 20.74 23.05 -13.15
C ILE A 87 20.10 23.81 -14.33
N GLN A 88 20.86 24.64 -15.04
CA GLN A 88 20.32 25.46 -16.12
C GLN A 88 19.76 24.60 -17.26
N GLY A 89 18.50 24.86 -17.64
CA GLY A 89 17.80 24.10 -18.68
C GLY A 89 17.30 22.72 -18.25
N LYS A 90 17.56 22.32 -17.00
CA LYS A 90 17.03 21.08 -16.41
C LYS A 90 15.65 21.30 -15.81
N ARG A 91 14.84 20.26 -15.75
CA ARG A 91 13.50 20.31 -15.16
C ARG A 91 13.55 20.24 -13.64
N GLU A 92 12.87 21.16 -12.98
CA GLU A 92 12.54 21.10 -11.55
C GLU A 92 13.76 20.94 -10.62
N CYS A 93 14.91 21.48 -11.04
CA CYS A 93 16.14 21.43 -10.27
C CYS A 93 16.31 22.70 -9.43
N TYR A 94 17.07 22.61 -8.35
CA TYR A 94 17.46 23.77 -7.55
C TYR A 94 18.89 23.67 -7.04
N LYS A 95 19.43 24.83 -6.72
CA LYS A 95 20.71 24.99 -6.04
C LYS A 95 20.53 25.93 -4.85
N ILE A 96 21.14 25.55 -3.73
CA ILE A 96 21.22 26.35 -2.52
C ILE A 96 22.68 26.65 -2.27
N GLN A 97 23.03 27.93 -2.16
CA GLN A 97 24.39 28.37 -1.83
C GLN A 97 24.42 29.66 -1.02
N VAL A 98 25.45 29.84 -0.20
CA VAL A 98 25.73 31.13 0.44
C VAL A 98 26.50 32.05 -0.51
N VAL A 99 26.09 33.31 -0.58
CA VAL A 99 26.79 34.39 -1.29
C VAL A 99 27.11 35.51 -0.30
N GLU A 100 28.35 35.97 -0.28
CA GLU A 100 28.79 37.14 0.50
C GLU A 100 28.55 38.41 -0.32
N GLU A 101 28.10 39.47 0.34
CA GLU A 101 27.89 40.81 -0.25
C GLU A 101 27.13 40.81 -1.61
N PRO A 102 25.97 40.12 -1.76
CA PRO A 102 25.28 39.96 -3.04
C PRO A 102 24.71 41.27 -3.61
N THR A 103 24.45 42.25 -2.74
CA THR A 103 24.00 43.59 -3.09
C THR A 103 24.34 44.54 -1.96
N ALA A 104 24.34 45.85 -2.22
CA ALA A 104 24.64 46.86 -1.22
C ALA A 104 23.73 46.72 0.03
N GLY A 105 24.33 46.70 1.22
CA GLY A 105 23.64 46.61 2.52
C GLY A 105 23.48 45.18 3.05
N VAL A 106 23.61 44.15 2.21
CA VAL A 106 23.49 42.74 2.59
C VAL A 106 24.88 42.15 2.81
N ASP A 107 25.14 41.61 4.00
CA ASP A 107 26.41 40.96 4.35
C ASP A 107 26.49 39.56 3.74
N LYS A 108 25.42 38.77 3.88
CA LYS A 108 25.32 37.38 3.41
C LYS A 108 23.93 37.07 2.91
N ALA A 109 23.82 36.23 1.88
CA ALA A 109 22.55 35.65 1.47
C ALA A 109 22.62 34.13 1.33
N LEU A 110 21.57 33.45 1.81
CA LEU A 110 21.23 32.12 1.32
C LEU A 110 20.48 32.29 0.00
N VAL A 111 21.13 31.97 -1.12
CA VAL A 111 20.54 32.03 -2.45
C VAL A 111 19.94 30.67 -2.79
N ILE A 112 18.63 30.64 -3.01
CA ILE A 112 17.85 29.49 -3.48
C ILE A 112 17.48 29.78 -4.93
N VAL A 113 18.20 29.15 -5.86
CA VAL A 113 17.97 29.33 -7.30
C VAL A 113 17.40 28.05 -7.90
N GLY A 114 16.20 28.14 -8.48
CA GLY A 114 15.60 27.05 -9.24
C GLY A 114 15.90 27.17 -10.73
N SER A 115 15.96 26.04 -11.43
CA SER A 115 15.98 26.00 -12.89
C SER A 115 14.67 26.51 -13.49
N ASP A 116 13.57 26.34 -12.75
CA ASP A 116 12.23 26.82 -13.05
C ASP A 116 11.44 27.15 -11.76
N LYS A 117 10.16 27.52 -11.92
CA LYS A 117 9.23 27.85 -10.83
C LYS A 117 9.20 26.75 -9.75
N ARG A 118 8.97 25.50 -10.15
CA ARG A 118 8.81 24.36 -9.22
C ARG A 118 10.12 23.98 -8.56
N GLY A 119 11.24 24.01 -9.30
CA GLY A 119 12.57 23.82 -8.73
C GLY A 119 12.83 24.80 -7.59
N THR A 120 12.52 26.09 -7.79
CA THR A 120 12.66 27.11 -6.73
C THR A 120 11.80 26.78 -5.51
N MET A 121 10.55 26.36 -5.71
CA MET A 121 9.64 25.98 -4.62
C MET A 121 10.13 24.75 -3.85
N TYR A 122 10.66 23.72 -4.53
CA TYR A 122 11.31 22.58 -3.89
C TYR A 122 12.56 23.00 -3.11
N GLY A 123 13.31 23.97 -3.62
CA GLY A 123 14.44 24.59 -2.93
C GLY A 123 14.04 25.30 -1.63
N ILE A 124 12.87 25.95 -1.60
CA ILE A 124 12.34 26.57 -0.38
C ILE A 124 11.89 25.49 0.62
N TYR A 125 11.08 24.53 0.18
CA TYR A 125 10.58 23.47 1.08
C TYR A 125 11.66 22.49 1.55
N SER A 126 12.77 22.35 0.82
CA SER A 126 13.94 21.60 1.34
C SER A 126 14.59 22.30 2.53
N ILE A 127 14.53 23.64 2.62
CA ILE A 127 14.90 24.35 3.85
C ILE A 127 13.89 24.08 4.97
N SER A 128 12.58 24.05 4.67
CA SER A 128 11.55 23.65 5.65
C SER A 128 11.84 22.27 6.26
N GLU A 129 12.16 21.29 5.41
CA GLU A 129 12.53 19.94 5.82
C GLU A 129 13.78 19.96 6.72
N ILE A 130 14.82 20.71 6.32
CA ILE A 130 16.07 20.84 7.08
C ILE A 130 15.86 21.45 8.47
N ILE A 131 14.96 22.43 8.61
CA ILE A 131 14.68 23.04 9.93
C ILE A 131 13.80 22.15 10.81
N GLY A 132 13.23 21.08 10.26
CA GLY A 132 12.49 20.04 10.96
C GLY A 132 10.98 20.05 10.74
N VAL A 133 10.47 20.76 9.72
CA VAL A 133 9.05 20.79 9.39
C VAL A 133 8.70 19.66 8.43
N SER A 134 7.81 18.78 8.88
CA SER A 134 7.30 17.67 8.07
C SER A 134 6.38 18.16 6.94
N PRO A 135 6.36 17.47 5.78
CA PRO A 135 5.30 17.64 4.78
C PRO A 135 3.88 17.51 5.34
N TRP A 136 3.73 16.77 6.45
CA TRP A 136 2.47 16.45 7.09
C TRP A 136 2.12 17.38 8.27
N GLU A 137 2.77 18.56 8.38
CA GLU A 137 2.48 19.52 9.46
C GLU A 137 0.98 19.89 9.53
N TYR A 138 0.38 20.18 8.37
CA TYR A 138 -1.05 20.50 8.31
C TYR A 138 -1.89 19.23 8.21
N TRP A 139 -1.48 18.25 7.41
CA TRP A 139 -2.34 17.10 7.09
C TRP A 139 -2.34 16.00 8.16
N ALA A 140 -1.40 16.03 9.09
CA ALA A 140 -1.34 15.09 10.21
C ALA A 140 -0.84 15.70 11.53
N ASP A 141 -0.96 17.03 11.68
CA ASP A 141 -0.67 17.76 12.91
C ASP A 141 0.75 17.54 13.46
N VAL A 142 1.70 17.23 12.58
CA VAL A 142 3.09 16.98 12.95
C VAL A 142 3.74 18.30 13.36
N VAL A 143 4.03 18.42 14.66
CA VAL A 143 4.64 19.63 15.23
C VAL A 143 6.17 19.50 15.18
N PRO A 144 6.91 20.50 14.64
CA PRO A 144 8.36 20.47 14.62
C PRO A 144 8.98 20.77 15.99
N GLU A 145 10.25 20.42 16.16
CA GLU A 145 11.06 20.81 17.31
C GLU A 145 11.12 22.34 17.46
N LYS A 146 10.91 22.85 18.68
CA LYS A 146 11.08 24.29 18.97
C LYS A 146 12.55 24.65 19.15
N LYS A 147 13.03 25.65 18.40
CA LYS A 147 14.43 26.11 18.41
C LYS A 147 14.51 27.61 18.54
N ALA A 148 15.31 28.11 19.49
CA ALA A 148 15.55 29.55 19.64
C ALA A 148 16.43 30.17 18.52
N THR A 149 17.16 29.32 17.80
CA THR A 149 18.06 29.70 16.70
C THR A 149 17.96 28.71 15.57
N LEU A 150 17.99 29.20 14.33
CA LEU A 150 18.12 28.36 13.13
C LEU A 150 19.50 28.56 12.53
N ILE A 151 20.28 27.50 12.54
CA ILE A 151 21.63 27.46 12.00
C ILE A 151 21.67 26.37 10.94
N LEU A 152 22.07 26.75 9.73
CA LEU A 152 22.34 25.79 8.66
C LEU A 152 23.83 25.46 8.67
N SER A 153 24.12 24.16 8.61
CA SER A 153 25.47 23.60 8.54
C SER A 153 26.03 23.61 7.11
N ASP A 154 27.35 23.50 6.98
CA ASP A 154 28.08 23.67 5.71
C ASP A 154 27.53 22.80 4.55
N ASN A 155 27.15 21.55 4.80
CA ASN A 155 26.55 20.67 3.79
C ASN A 155 25.12 21.09 3.39
N GLN A 156 24.34 21.65 4.32
CA GLN A 156 22.99 22.19 4.07
C GLN A 156 23.05 23.52 3.31
N LEU A 157 24.20 24.20 3.38
CA LEU A 157 24.47 25.45 2.69
C LEU A 157 24.93 25.27 1.24
N HIS A 158 25.20 24.05 0.79
CA HIS A 158 25.71 23.75 -0.54
C HIS A 158 25.00 22.53 -1.15
N MET A 159 23.77 22.73 -1.61
CA MET A 159 22.95 21.66 -2.19
C MET A 159 22.71 21.91 -3.68
N ILE A 160 22.74 20.84 -4.46
CA ILE A 160 22.33 20.81 -5.86
C ILE A 160 21.43 19.60 -6.02
N SER A 161 20.17 19.83 -6.41
CA SER A 161 19.25 18.74 -6.69
C SER A 161 19.51 18.12 -8.07
N LYS A 162 18.86 16.99 -8.33
CA LYS A 162 18.81 16.36 -9.67
C LYS A 162 17.44 16.57 -10.30
N GLU A 163 17.33 16.23 -11.58
CA GLU A 163 16.02 16.13 -12.23
C GLU A 163 15.24 14.97 -11.60
N PRO A 164 13.95 15.15 -11.25
CA PRO A 164 13.13 14.07 -10.72
C PRO A 164 13.06 12.89 -11.69
N SER A 165 13.17 11.66 -11.18
CA SER A 165 13.19 10.45 -12.02
C SER A 165 11.94 10.27 -12.87
N VAL A 166 10.77 10.66 -12.36
CA VAL A 166 9.49 10.66 -13.07
C VAL A 166 9.04 12.10 -13.35
N LYS A 167 8.52 12.36 -14.57
CA LYS A 167 8.22 13.73 -15.04
C LYS A 167 7.00 14.38 -14.38
N TYR A 168 5.88 13.67 -14.28
CA TYR A 168 4.64 14.08 -13.63
C TYR A 168 4.36 13.13 -12.47
N ARG A 169 4.23 13.66 -11.26
CA ARG A 169 4.17 12.89 -10.01
C ARG A 169 3.02 13.44 -9.18
N GLY A 170 2.01 12.62 -8.93
CA GLY A 170 0.75 13.12 -8.42
C GLY A 170 -0.09 12.14 -7.63
N ILE A 171 -1.18 12.70 -7.10
CA ILE A 171 -2.26 11.96 -6.45
C ILE A 171 -3.57 12.22 -7.18
N PHE A 172 -4.53 11.31 -7.01
CA PHE A 172 -5.92 11.48 -7.36
C PHE A 172 -6.76 11.43 -6.09
N LEU A 173 -7.44 12.54 -5.77
CA LEU A 173 -8.49 12.54 -4.75
C LEU A 173 -9.75 11.95 -5.38
N ASN A 174 -10.13 10.77 -4.94
CA ASN A 174 -11.27 10.00 -5.47
C ASN A 174 -11.99 9.32 -4.31
N ASP A 175 -13.09 8.63 -4.61
CA ASP A 175 -13.84 7.85 -3.61
C ASP A 175 -14.21 8.74 -2.40
N ASP A 176 -14.42 10.04 -2.68
CA ASP A 176 -14.33 11.15 -1.73
C ASP A 176 -15.57 11.30 -0.83
N TRP A 177 -16.51 10.35 -0.87
CA TRP A 177 -17.69 10.33 0.00
C TRP A 177 -17.88 8.96 0.65
N PRO A 178 -18.16 8.90 1.97
CA PRO A 178 -18.62 10.01 2.81
C PRO A 178 -17.51 10.79 3.52
N SER A 179 -16.26 10.36 3.48
CA SER A 179 -15.21 10.88 4.37
C SER A 179 -14.71 12.27 3.99
N LEU A 180 -13.87 12.41 2.96
CA LEU A 180 -13.26 13.68 2.54
C LEU A 180 -14.31 14.74 2.26
N GLY A 181 -15.39 14.40 1.56
CA GLY A 181 -16.48 15.28 1.20
C GLY A 181 -17.18 15.87 2.41
N SER A 182 -17.46 15.06 3.44
CA SER A 182 -18.04 15.55 4.69
C SER A 182 -17.09 16.50 5.41
N TRP A 183 -15.80 16.15 5.46
CA TRP A 183 -14.78 16.99 6.10
C TRP A 183 -14.59 18.32 5.38
N VAL A 184 -14.42 18.30 4.05
CA VAL A 184 -14.21 19.50 3.24
C VAL A 184 -15.39 20.45 3.34
N THR A 185 -16.62 19.94 3.19
CA THR A 185 -17.83 20.76 3.25
C THR A 185 -18.04 21.40 4.62
N GLN A 186 -17.65 20.73 5.71
CA GLN A 186 -17.70 21.30 7.06
C GLN A 186 -16.58 22.30 7.32
N ARG A 187 -15.35 22.01 6.86
CA ARG A 187 -14.14 22.79 7.19
C ARG A 187 -13.94 24.02 6.30
N PHE A 188 -14.23 23.89 5.01
CA PHE A 188 -13.98 24.90 3.98
C PHE A 188 -15.24 25.37 3.25
N GLY A 189 -16.38 24.71 3.49
CA GLY A 189 -17.66 25.00 2.85
C GLY A 189 -17.90 24.24 1.55
N ASP A 190 -16.85 24.05 0.74
CA ASP A 190 -16.86 23.31 -0.53
C ASP A 190 -15.43 22.97 -0.96
N PHE A 191 -15.24 22.20 -2.03
CA PHE A 191 -13.96 21.94 -2.70
C PHE A 191 -13.44 23.18 -3.46
N ASN A 192 -13.15 24.23 -2.71
CA ASN A 192 -12.72 25.54 -3.19
C ASN A 192 -11.21 25.78 -2.98
N GLU A 193 -10.75 26.98 -3.32
CA GLU A 193 -9.32 27.30 -3.39
C GLU A 193 -8.66 27.31 -2.01
N ASP A 194 -9.43 27.54 -0.94
CA ASP A 194 -8.90 27.48 0.43
C ASP A 194 -8.53 26.03 0.82
N PHE A 195 -9.32 25.05 0.36
CA PHE A 195 -9.03 23.62 0.54
C PHE A 195 -7.87 23.20 -0.37
N TYR A 196 -7.94 23.54 -1.65
CA TYR A 196 -6.94 23.11 -2.63
C TYR A 196 -5.57 23.75 -2.37
N ASP A 197 -5.48 24.95 -1.80
CA ASP A 197 -4.21 25.52 -1.35
C ASP A 197 -3.47 24.58 -0.38
N LYS A 198 -4.20 23.87 0.49
CA LYS A 198 -3.62 22.87 1.39
C LYS A 198 -3.20 21.58 0.70
N VAL A 199 -3.91 21.18 -0.36
CA VAL A 199 -3.51 20.04 -1.19
C VAL A 199 -2.27 20.38 -2.02
N PHE A 200 -2.21 21.56 -2.63
CA PHE A 200 -1.08 22.02 -3.43
C PHE A 200 0.19 22.16 -2.60
N GLU A 201 0.07 22.73 -1.40
CA GLU A 201 1.17 22.82 -0.43
C GLU A 201 1.75 21.43 -0.12
N LEU A 202 0.89 20.44 0.19
CA LEU A 202 1.33 19.07 0.45
C LEU A 202 2.05 18.46 -0.75
N ILE A 203 1.48 18.55 -1.94
CA ILE A 203 2.07 18.00 -3.17
C ILE A 203 3.46 18.58 -3.39
N LEU A 204 3.64 19.90 -3.22
CA LEU A 204 4.95 20.54 -3.36
C LEU A 204 5.94 20.14 -2.27
N ARG A 205 5.51 20.02 -1.01
CA ARG A 205 6.35 19.54 0.10
C ARG A 205 6.82 18.10 -0.12
N LEU A 206 5.99 17.27 -0.76
CA LEU A 206 6.34 15.91 -1.20
C LEU A 206 7.08 15.86 -2.55
N LYS A 207 7.46 17.02 -3.11
CA LYS A 207 8.17 17.15 -4.40
C LYS A 207 7.37 16.59 -5.60
N GLY A 208 6.06 16.49 -5.46
CA GLY A 208 5.11 16.22 -6.54
C GLY A 208 4.77 17.47 -7.35
N ASN A 209 4.07 17.30 -8.47
CA ASN A 209 3.68 18.38 -9.38
C ASN A 209 2.37 18.16 -10.12
N TYR A 210 1.66 17.06 -9.88
CA TYR A 210 0.47 16.64 -10.64
C TYR A 210 -0.71 16.32 -9.73
N LEU A 211 -1.93 16.67 -10.14
CA LEU A 211 -3.15 16.40 -9.38
C LEU A 211 -4.32 16.05 -10.31
N TRP A 212 -5.04 14.98 -9.98
CA TRP A 212 -6.44 14.83 -10.35
C TRP A 212 -7.31 15.26 -9.15
N PRO A 213 -8.17 16.28 -9.31
CA PRO A 213 -8.98 16.80 -8.22
C PRO A 213 -10.16 15.86 -7.90
N ALA A 214 -10.80 16.06 -6.74
CA ALA A 214 -12.05 15.41 -6.41
C ALA A 214 -13.11 15.71 -7.48
N MET A 215 -13.90 14.71 -7.86
CA MET A 215 -14.76 14.80 -9.04
C MET A 215 -16.13 14.12 -8.93
N TRP A 216 -16.41 13.34 -7.87
CA TRP A 216 -17.71 12.68 -7.70
C TRP A 216 -18.85 13.68 -7.64
N SER A 217 -18.73 14.68 -6.75
CA SER A 217 -19.68 15.79 -6.64
C SER A 217 -19.08 17.15 -7.00
N ALA A 218 -17.75 17.24 -7.01
CA ALA A 218 -17.01 18.48 -7.23
C ALA A 218 -16.73 18.74 -8.72
N GLU A 219 -16.60 20.02 -9.05
CA GLU A 219 -16.30 20.59 -10.37
C GLU A 219 -15.13 21.57 -10.17
N PHE A 220 -13.89 21.06 -10.20
CA PHE A 220 -12.69 21.83 -9.85
C PHE A 220 -12.62 23.22 -10.48
N SER A 221 -12.94 23.36 -11.78
CA SER A 221 -12.90 24.64 -12.50
C SER A 221 -14.10 25.57 -12.25
N LEU A 222 -15.04 25.19 -11.37
CA LEU A 222 -16.29 25.91 -11.10
C LEU A 222 -16.59 26.12 -9.61
N ASN A 223 -15.98 25.36 -8.70
CA ASN A 223 -16.19 25.48 -7.24
C ASN A 223 -15.36 26.58 -6.56
N GLY A 224 -14.65 27.43 -7.29
CA GLY A 224 -13.90 28.51 -6.68
C GLY A 224 -14.81 29.51 -5.93
N LYS A 225 -14.42 29.84 -4.70
CA LYS A 225 -15.12 30.71 -3.75
C LYS A 225 -15.01 32.19 -4.12
N SER A 226 -13.81 32.65 -4.49
CA SER A 226 -13.59 34.04 -4.92
C SER A 226 -14.11 34.30 -6.32
N ASN A 227 -13.98 33.32 -7.21
CA ASN A 227 -14.56 33.28 -8.55
C ASN A 227 -14.55 31.82 -9.05
N PRO A 228 -15.38 31.45 -10.05
CA PRO A 228 -15.53 30.04 -10.43
C PRO A 228 -14.23 29.30 -10.74
N ILE A 229 -13.25 29.98 -11.36
CA ILE A 229 -11.98 29.35 -11.80
C ILE A 229 -10.84 29.50 -10.78
N ALA A 230 -11.12 29.98 -9.56
CA ALA A 230 -10.08 30.29 -8.56
C ALA A 230 -9.17 29.10 -8.23
N ASN A 231 -9.73 27.89 -8.16
CA ASN A 231 -8.97 26.65 -8.00
C ASN A 231 -7.87 26.48 -9.06
N ALA A 232 -8.23 26.67 -10.34
CA ALA A 232 -7.29 26.55 -11.46
C ALA A 232 -6.25 27.69 -11.47
N GLN A 233 -6.66 28.90 -11.08
CA GLN A 233 -5.74 30.03 -10.93
C GLN A 233 -4.69 29.74 -9.85
N HIS A 234 -5.11 29.24 -8.69
CA HIS A 234 -4.21 28.89 -7.60
C HIS A 234 -3.29 27.73 -8.00
N ALA A 235 -3.81 26.69 -8.67
CA ALA A 235 -2.97 25.61 -9.20
C ALA A 235 -1.85 26.14 -10.11
N GLN A 236 -2.17 27.05 -11.05
CA GLN A 236 -1.19 27.69 -11.93
C GLN A 236 -0.14 28.50 -11.16
N GLU A 237 -0.57 29.23 -10.13
CA GLU A 237 0.32 30.00 -9.26
C GLU A 237 1.30 29.08 -8.52
N TYR A 238 0.81 28.02 -7.87
CA TYR A 238 1.66 26.99 -7.25
C TYR A 238 2.45 26.15 -8.26
N GLY A 239 2.12 26.23 -9.55
CA GLY A 239 2.72 25.41 -10.59
C GLY A 239 2.30 23.95 -10.53
N ILE A 240 1.16 23.63 -9.92
CA ILE A 240 0.56 22.31 -9.96
C ILE A 240 -0.05 22.10 -11.34
N ILE A 241 0.40 21.04 -12.01
CA ILE A 241 -0.09 20.63 -13.31
C ILE A 241 -1.40 19.89 -13.06
N MET A 242 -2.49 20.39 -13.63
CA MET A 242 -3.79 19.77 -13.43
C MET A 242 -4.03 18.69 -14.48
N GLY A 243 -4.65 17.60 -14.07
CA GLY A 243 -5.23 16.60 -14.96
C GLY A 243 -6.65 16.30 -14.54
N THR A 244 -7.29 15.43 -15.32
CA THR A 244 -8.61 14.87 -15.03
C THR A 244 -8.55 13.37 -15.27
N SER A 245 -9.44 12.61 -14.60
CA SER A 245 -9.44 11.17 -14.73
C SER A 245 -9.76 10.72 -16.16
N HIS A 246 -9.55 9.43 -16.42
CA HIS A 246 -9.66 8.76 -17.72
C HIS A 246 -11.03 8.87 -18.42
N HIS A 247 -12.07 9.36 -17.76
CA HIS A 247 -13.40 9.58 -18.35
C HIS A 247 -13.83 11.06 -18.38
N GLU A 248 -12.90 11.99 -18.15
CA GLU A 248 -13.13 13.42 -18.00
C GLU A 248 -12.34 14.25 -19.03
N PRO A 249 -12.60 14.09 -20.34
CA PRO A 249 -11.77 14.69 -21.38
C PRO A 249 -11.88 16.20 -21.47
N LEU A 250 -10.81 16.84 -21.97
CA LEU A 250 -10.77 18.26 -22.32
C LEU A 250 -11.25 19.19 -21.19
N PHE A 251 -10.68 19.00 -19.99
CA PHE A 251 -10.84 19.85 -18.79
C PHE A 251 -12.25 19.86 -18.18
N ARG A 252 -13.09 18.88 -18.53
CA ARG A 252 -14.48 18.79 -18.07
C ARG A 252 -14.59 17.73 -16.98
N ALA A 253 -14.93 18.17 -15.76
CA ALA A 253 -15.21 17.24 -14.67
C ALA A 253 -16.45 16.39 -14.98
N GLY A 254 -16.47 15.16 -14.49
CA GLY A 254 -17.49 14.17 -14.83
C GLY A 254 -18.91 14.60 -14.44
N SER A 255 -19.05 15.39 -13.37
CA SER A 255 -20.34 15.88 -12.88
C SER A 255 -20.91 17.08 -13.66
N GLU A 256 -20.12 17.73 -14.54
CA GLU A 256 -20.54 18.96 -15.24
C GLU A 256 -21.68 18.70 -16.23
N TRP A 257 -21.57 17.65 -17.07
CA TRP A 257 -22.45 17.47 -18.23
C TRP A 257 -23.93 17.42 -17.85
N GLN A 258 -24.31 16.58 -16.87
CA GLN A 258 -25.70 16.44 -16.44
C GLN A 258 -26.29 17.74 -15.88
N LYS A 259 -25.45 18.66 -15.39
CA LYS A 259 -25.89 19.97 -14.86
C LYS A 259 -26.10 21.01 -15.97
N VAL A 260 -25.35 20.95 -17.07
CA VAL A 260 -25.31 22.03 -18.09
C VAL A 260 -25.63 21.61 -19.53
N TYR A 261 -25.98 20.35 -19.79
CA TYR A 261 -26.24 19.84 -21.16
C TYR A 261 -27.23 20.70 -21.96
N ASN A 262 -28.22 21.30 -21.27
CA ASN A 262 -29.28 22.12 -21.87
C ASN A 262 -28.77 23.42 -22.53
N GLN A 263 -27.51 23.81 -22.25
CA GLN A 263 -26.83 24.93 -22.90
C GLN A 263 -26.26 24.53 -24.27
N TYR A 264 -26.07 23.23 -24.52
CA TYR A 264 -25.38 22.69 -25.69
C TYR A 264 -26.30 21.90 -26.62
N GLY A 265 -27.43 21.40 -26.11
CA GLY A 265 -28.41 20.64 -26.88
C GLY A 265 -29.70 20.37 -26.10
N THR A 266 -30.56 19.51 -26.65
CA THR A 266 -31.84 19.13 -26.04
C THR A 266 -31.79 17.80 -25.28
N SER A 267 -30.70 17.04 -25.42
CA SER A 267 -30.52 15.73 -24.83
C SER A 267 -29.37 15.74 -23.83
N ASN A 268 -29.58 15.14 -22.66
CA ASN A 268 -28.54 14.92 -21.65
C ASN A 268 -27.76 13.61 -21.90
N LEU A 269 -27.95 12.97 -23.04
CA LEU A 269 -27.27 11.72 -23.37
C LEU A 269 -25.77 11.97 -23.61
N TRP A 270 -24.93 11.32 -22.81
CA TRP A 270 -23.48 11.27 -22.99
C TRP A 270 -23.09 10.15 -23.97
N ASP A 271 -23.43 10.36 -25.23
CA ASP A 271 -23.20 9.41 -26.33
C ASP A 271 -22.74 10.21 -27.55
N PHE A 272 -21.47 10.05 -27.93
CA PHE A 272 -20.90 10.84 -29.03
C PHE A 272 -21.49 10.48 -30.39
N ALA A 273 -21.89 9.22 -30.61
CA ALA A 273 -22.51 8.82 -31.87
C ALA A 273 -23.87 9.49 -32.07
N ARG A 274 -24.64 9.68 -30.98
CA ARG A 274 -26.00 10.25 -31.02
C ARG A 274 -26.08 11.73 -30.68
N ASN A 275 -25.08 12.29 -30.01
CA ASN A 275 -25.10 13.66 -29.48
C ASN A 275 -23.81 14.46 -29.78
N LYS A 276 -23.09 14.08 -30.86
CA LYS A 276 -21.79 14.64 -31.28
C LYS A 276 -21.67 16.15 -31.11
N GLN A 277 -22.55 16.93 -31.75
CA GLN A 277 -22.42 18.38 -31.79
C GLN A 277 -22.49 19.04 -30.41
N ALA A 278 -23.40 18.57 -29.54
CA ALA A 278 -23.56 19.13 -28.19
C ALA A 278 -22.33 18.82 -27.33
N ILE A 279 -21.82 17.59 -27.41
CA ILE A 279 -20.61 17.17 -26.68
C ILE A 279 -19.37 17.90 -27.20
N THR A 280 -19.20 18.05 -28.51
CA THR A 280 -18.11 18.85 -29.10
C THR A 280 -18.14 20.30 -28.62
N ASN A 281 -19.33 20.94 -28.60
CA ASN A 281 -19.46 22.31 -28.10
C ASN A 281 -19.14 22.41 -26.59
N PHE A 282 -19.56 21.41 -25.82
CA PHE A 282 -19.23 21.31 -24.39
C PHE A 282 -17.71 21.19 -24.18
N TRP A 283 -17.02 20.33 -24.93
CA TRP A 283 -15.56 20.25 -24.87
C TRP A 283 -14.85 21.54 -25.29
N GLU A 284 -15.33 22.19 -26.35
CA GLU A 284 -14.78 23.46 -26.82
C GLU A 284 -14.82 24.54 -25.72
N ASP A 285 -15.90 24.62 -24.97
CA ASP A 285 -16.01 25.57 -23.85
C ASP A 285 -15.14 25.19 -22.65
N GLY A 286 -14.87 23.89 -22.44
CA GLY A 286 -13.88 23.42 -21.46
C GLY A 286 -12.47 23.89 -21.81
N ILE A 287 -12.10 23.80 -23.09
CA ILE A 287 -10.84 24.33 -23.63
C ILE A 287 -10.75 25.85 -23.42
N LYS A 288 -11.77 26.61 -23.85
CA LYS A 288 -11.76 28.09 -23.69
C LYS A 288 -11.56 28.52 -22.24
N ARG A 289 -12.13 27.77 -21.29
CA ARG A 289 -12.05 28.05 -19.85
C ARG A 289 -10.66 27.79 -19.28
N ASN A 290 -9.94 26.79 -19.77
CA ASN A 290 -8.73 26.26 -19.12
C ASN A 290 -7.43 26.32 -19.95
N GLN A 291 -7.49 26.77 -21.22
CA GLN A 291 -6.35 26.80 -22.15
C GLN A 291 -5.12 27.58 -21.67
N ASP A 292 -5.29 28.54 -20.75
CA ASP A 292 -4.21 29.40 -20.25
C ASP A 292 -3.47 28.80 -19.03
N PHE A 293 -3.87 27.62 -18.55
CA PHE A 293 -3.27 26.95 -17.39
C PHE A 293 -2.39 25.75 -17.77
N ASP A 294 -1.45 25.40 -16.88
CA ASP A 294 -0.59 24.23 -17.00
C ASP A 294 -1.42 22.95 -16.75
N ASN A 295 -1.66 22.18 -17.82
CA ASN A 295 -2.47 20.96 -17.75
C ASN A 295 -1.83 19.80 -18.52
N LEU A 296 -2.18 18.58 -18.12
CA LEU A 296 -2.02 17.37 -18.92
C LEU A 296 -3.40 16.97 -19.45
N ILE A 297 -3.61 17.18 -20.75
CA ILE A 297 -4.94 17.16 -21.37
C ILE A 297 -5.41 15.74 -21.61
N THR A 298 -6.45 15.31 -20.90
CA THR A 298 -7.06 13.99 -21.09
C THR A 298 -7.84 13.93 -22.43
N LEU A 299 -7.52 12.91 -23.23
CA LEU A 299 -8.18 12.54 -24.48
C LEU A 299 -9.01 11.26 -24.31
N GLY A 300 -9.82 10.97 -25.32
CA GLY A 300 -10.74 9.83 -25.33
C GLY A 300 -12.08 10.17 -24.67
N MET A 301 -12.91 9.16 -24.50
CA MET A 301 -14.21 9.27 -23.82
C MET A 301 -14.63 7.88 -23.38
N ARG A 302 -15.10 7.78 -22.16
CA ARG A 302 -15.81 6.60 -21.63
C ARG A 302 -17.23 7.01 -21.24
N GLY A 303 -18.03 6.04 -20.82
CA GLY A 303 -19.34 6.31 -20.24
C GLY A 303 -19.24 7.17 -18.98
N GLU A 304 -20.34 7.79 -18.58
CA GLU A 304 -20.38 8.61 -17.36
C GLU A 304 -20.16 7.77 -16.10
N SER A 305 -19.64 8.39 -15.04
CA SER A 305 -19.44 7.74 -13.73
C SER A 305 -18.64 6.42 -13.83
N ASP A 306 -17.49 6.48 -14.49
CA ASP A 306 -16.58 5.33 -14.70
C ASP A 306 -17.15 4.13 -15.50
N SER A 307 -18.24 4.31 -16.24
CA SER A 307 -18.87 3.23 -17.03
C SER A 307 -18.24 3.03 -18.42
N ALA A 308 -18.46 1.84 -19.00
CA ALA A 308 -18.05 1.53 -20.37
C ALA A 308 -19.00 2.14 -21.41
N LEU A 309 -18.54 2.30 -22.65
CA LEU A 309 -19.40 2.63 -23.79
C LEU A 309 -20.25 1.41 -24.20
N GLU A 310 -21.50 1.64 -24.59
CA GLU A 310 -22.38 0.59 -25.09
C GLU A 310 -22.03 0.23 -26.55
N GLY A 311 -21.87 -1.06 -26.86
CA GLY A 311 -21.64 -1.53 -28.23
C GLY A 311 -20.69 -2.72 -28.33
N SER A 312 -20.44 -3.18 -29.55
CA SER A 312 -19.38 -4.14 -29.84
C SER A 312 -17.98 -3.49 -29.75
N ASP A 313 -16.93 -4.30 -29.60
CA ASP A 313 -15.55 -3.78 -29.56
C ASP A 313 -15.21 -2.97 -30.82
N GLN A 314 -15.72 -3.41 -31.97
CA GLN A 314 -15.51 -2.73 -33.25
C GLN A 314 -16.11 -1.32 -33.25
N GLU A 315 -17.38 -1.22 -32.87
CA GLU A 315 -18.09 0.05 -32.81
C GLU A 315 -17.42 1.00 -31.82
N ASN A 316 -16.96 0.47 -30.68
CA ASN A 316 -16.25 1.25 -29.67
C ASN A 316 -14.87 1.72 -30.12
N ILE A 317 -14.08 0.89 -30.84
CA ILE A 317 -12.80 1.31 -31.40
C ILE A 317 -12.99 2.42 -32.44
N ASP A 318 -13.94 2.26 -33.37
CA ASP A 318 -14.20 3.26 -34.41
C ASP A 318 -14.73 4.57 -33.82
N LEU A 319 -15.63 4.47 -32.83
CA LEU A 319 -16.16 5.62 -32.12
C LEU A 319 -15.06 6.37 -31.36
N LEU A 320 -14.16 5.66 -30.68
CA LEU A 320 -13.05 6.26 -29.95
C LEU A 320 -12.06 6.96 -30.90
N LYS A 321 -11.81 6.41 -32.10
CA LYS A 321 -11.03 7.08 -33.16
C LYS A 321 -11.70 8.40 -33.60
N ASP A 322 -13.01 8.40 -33.86
CA ASP A 322 -13.75 9.63 -34.24
C ASP A 322 -13.75 10.69 -33.14
N ILE A 323 -13.88 10.25 -31.88
CA ILE A 323 -13.78 11.12 -30.70
C ILE A 323 -12.41 11.77 -30.62
N ILE A 324 -11.34 10.99 -30.68
CA ILE A 324 -9.97 11.51 -30.55
C ILE A 324 -9.64 12.46 -31.70
N LEU A 325 -10.04 12.14 -32.94
CA LEU A 325 -9.86 13.05 -34.07
C LEU A 325 -10.58 14.38 -33.85
N THR A 326 -11.83 14.35 -33.37
CA THR A 326 -12.59 15.57 -33.06
C THR A 326 -11.92 16.39 -31.96
N GLN A 327 -11.41 15.73 -30.91
CA GLN A 327 -10.69 16.40 -29.82
C GLN A 327 -9.38 17.04 -30.31
N LYS A 328 -8.61 16.33 -31.14
CA LYS A 328 -7.38 16.85 -31.77
C LYS A 328 -7.66 18.06 -32.66
N GLU A 329 -8.77 18.04 -33.42
CA GLU A 329 -9.20 19.20 -34.21
C GLU A 329 -9.55 20.41 -33.34
N LEU A 330 -10.24 20.20 -32.21
CA LEU A 330 -10.49 21.25 -31.24
C LEU A 330 -9.19 21.79 -30.64
N LEU A 331 -8.27 20.94 -30.21
CA LEU A 331 -6.99 21.38 -29.67
C LEU A 331 -6.21 22.23 -30.69
N LYS A 332 -6.16 21.79 -31.95
CA LYS A 332 -5.54 22.56 -33.04
C LYS A 332 -6.22 23.92 -33.27
N LYS A 333 -7.55 24.00 -33.17
CA LYS A 333 -8.30 25.27 -33.30
C LYS A 333 -7.87 26.31 -32.24
N TYR A 334 -7.43 25.87 -31.07
CA TYR A 334 -6.99 26.71 -29.95
C TYR A 334 -5.47 26.76 -29.77
N ASN A 335 -4.68 26.25 -30.73
CA ASN A 335 -3.21 26.18 -30.65
C ASN A 335 -2.67 25.34 -29.47
N LEU A 336 -3.38 24.27 -29.12
CA LEU A 336 -3.04 23.33 -28.04
C LEU A 336 -2.61 21.96 -28.58
N GLU A 337 -2.41 21.79 -29.88
CA GLU A 337 -2.02 20.51 -30.50
C GLU A 337 -0.65 20.01 -30.03
N HIS A 338 0.20 20.90 -29.52
CA HIS A 338 1.51 20.58 -28.95
C HIS A 338 1.53 20.60 -27.41
N SER A 339 0.39 20.90 -26.78
CA SER A 339 0.26 20.80 -25.32
C SER A 339 0.32 19.34 -24.89
N PRO A 340 0.83 19.04 -23.68
CA PRO A 340 0.87 17.67 -23.17
C PRO A 340 -0.51 17.03 -23.17
N GLN A 341 -0.63 15.87 -23.81
CA GLN A 341 -1.86 15.12 -23.95
C GLN A 341 -1.68 13.72 -23.37
N ILE A 342 -2.74 13.17 -22.78
CA ILE A 342 -2.73 11.84 -22.19
C ILE A 342 -3.98 11.06 -22.58
N LEU A 343 -3.80 9.78 -22.87
CA LEU A 343 -4.90 8.83 -23.09
C LEU A 343 -4.74 7.68 -22.11
N ALA A 344 -5.78 7.42 -21.32
CA ALA A 344 -5.80 6.32 -20.38
C ALA A 344 -6.29 5.02 -21.01
N VAL A 345 -5.50 3.97 -20.85
CA VAL A 345 -5.79 2.61 -21.27
C VAL A 345 -6.31 1.85 -20.05
N TYR A 346 -7.53 2.19 -19.65
CA TYR A 346 -8.15 1.72 -18.41
C TYR A 346 -9.31 0.74 -18.65
N LYS A 347 -9.43 -0.29 -17.80
CA LYS A 347 -10.46 -1.34 -17.90
C LYS A 347 -10.65 -1.89 -19.32
N GLU A 348 -11.79 -1.61 -19.95
CA GLU A 348 -12.17 -2.08 -21.29
C GLU A 348 -11.37 -1.41 -22.41
N VAL A 349 -10.85 -0.19 -22.19
CA VAL A 349 -10.04 0.53 -23.18
C VAL A 349 -8.72 -0.18 -23.44
N GLU A 350 -8.23 -1.01 -22.50
CA GLU A 350 -7.10 -1.92 -22.77
C GLU A 350 -7.37 -2.84 -23.95
N LYS A 351 -8.60 -3.35 -24.10
CA LYS A 351 -8.97 -4.15 -25.26
C LYS A 351 -8.98 -3.32 -26.54
N TYR A 352 -9.49 -2.08 -26.49
CA TYR A 352 -9.53 -1.19 -27.65
C TYR A 352 -8.14 -0.71 -28.09
N TRP A 353 -7.22 -0.57 -27.12
CA TRP A 353 -5.83 -0.26 -27.36
C TRP A 353 -5.19 -1.30 -28.28
N TYR A 354 -5.31 -2.58 -27.94
CA TYR A 354 -4.73 -3.64 -28.77
C TYR A 354 -5.58 -4.03 -29.99
N GLY A 355 -6.90 -3.85 -29.94
CA GLY A 355 -7.81 -4.24 -31.00
C GLY A 355 -8.34 -5.68 -30.88
N THR A 356 -8.94 -6.17 -31.97
CA THR A 356 -9.44 -7.54 -32.09
C THR A 356 -8.79 -8.24 -33.29
N ALA A 357 -9.21 -9.48 -33.60
CA ALA A 357 -8.72 -10.16 -34.80
C ALA A 357 -9.20 -9.50 -36.11
N GLU A 358 -10.30 -8.76 -36.04
CA GLU A 358 -10.95 -8.06 -37.15
C GLU A 358 -10.61 -6.57 -37.15
N VAL A 359 -10.62 -5.97 -35.94
CA VAL A 359 -10.33 -4.60 -35.49
C VAL A 359 -8.87 -4.19 -35.30
N GLU A 360 -8.23 -3.39 -36.16
CA GLU A 360 -6.97 -2.74 -35.73
C GLU A 360 -7.24 -1.73 -34.57
N GLY A 361 -6.55 -1.92 -33.45
CA GLY A 361 -6.69 -1.09 -32.25
C GLY A 361 -6.13 0.32 -32.38
N LEU A 362 -5.86 0.94 -31.22
CA LEU A 362 -5.26 2.28 -31.12
C LEU A 362 -3.73 2.26 -30.97
N LYS A 363 -3.16 1.11 -30.59
CA LYS A 363 -1.75 0.96 -30.22
C LYS A 363 -0.78 1.51 -31.27
N ASP A 364 -0.99 1.10 -32.52
CA ASP A 364 -0.13 1.47 -33.65
C ASP A 364 -0.67 2.67 -34.46
N TRP A 365 -1.70 3.36 -33.92
CA TRP A 365 -2.33 4.48 -34.60
C TRP A 365 -1.50 5.75 -34.49
N GLU A 366 -0.92 6.20 -35.61
CA GLU A 366 0.03 7.32 -35.66
C GLU A 366 -0.50 8.64 -35.07
N VAL A 367 -1.82 8.84 -35.02
CA VAL A 367 -2.48 10.02 -34.42
C VAL A 367 -2.17 10.15 -32.93
N LEU A 368 -1.77 9.05 -32.29
CA LEU A 368 -1.40 9.04 -30.89
C LEU A 368 0.10 9.20 -30.66
N ASN A 369 0.98 9.28 -31.65
CA ASN A 369 2.45 9.30 -31.45
C ASN A 369 2.97 10.43 -30.53
N ASP A 370 2.21 11.51 -30.40
CA ASP A 370 2.45 12.69 -29.55
C ASP A 370 1.69 12.66 -28.20
N VAL A 371 0.99 11.57 -27.90
CA VAL A 371 0.14 11.40 -26.70
C VAL A 371 0.80 10.44 -25.71
N THR A 372 0.93 10.86 -24.45
CA THR A 372 1.36 9.97 -23.36
C THR A 372 0.29 8.90 -23.13
N ILE A 373 0.69 7.64 -23.03
CA ILE A 373 -0.25 6.55 -22.78
C ILE A 373 -0.19 6.18 -21.29
N LEU A 374 -1.30 6.40 -20.58
CA LEU A 374 -1.45 6.08 -19.17
C LEU A 374 -2.00 4.67 -19.02
N LEU A 375 -1.14 3.75 -18.60
CA LEU A 375 -1.53 2.41 -18.19
C LEU A 375 -2.06 2.44 -16.76
N ALA A 376 -2.72 1.37 -16.34
CA ALA A 376 -3.22 1.24 -15.00
C ALA A 376 -2.86 -0.11 -14.39
N ASP A 377 -2.85 -0.17 -13.06
CA ASP A 377 -2.96 -1.42 -12.34
C ASP A 377 -4.38 -2.02 -12.50
N ASP A 378 -4.64 -3.11 -11.79
CA ASP A 378 -5.94 -3.78 -11.75
C ASP A 378 -6.89 -3.23 -10.69
N ASN A 379 -6.63 -2.02 -10.19
CA ASN A 379 -7.28 -1.39 -9.06
C ASN A 379 -6.97 -2.02 -7.69
N PHE A 380 -6.09 -3.02 -7.60
CA PHE A 380 -5.65 -3.68 -6.35
C PHE A 380 -4.14 -3.64 -6.16
N GLY A 381 -3.45 -2.73 -6.87
CA GLY A 381 -2.01 -2.58 -6.82
C GLY A 381 -1.26 -3.69 -7.56
N ASN A 382 -1.84 -4.33 -8.58
CA ASN A 382 -1.10 -5.23 -9.48
C ASN A 382 -1.12 -4.65 -10.89
N LEU A 383 0.07 -4.38 -11.45
CA LEU A 383 0.20 -3.90 -12.83
C LEU A 383 -0.55 -4.83 -13.79
N ARG A 384 -1.17 -4.24 -14.81
CA ARG A 384 -1.75 -4.98 -15.94
C ARG A 384 -0.72 -5.11 -17.06
N LYS A 385 -1.16 -5.09 -18.32
CA LYS A 385 -0.24 -5.20 -19.46
C LYS A 385 0.64 -3.95 -19.52
N ILE A 386 1.94 -4.16 -19.69
CA ILE A 386 2.96 -3.11 -19.73
C ILE A 386 3.72 -3.15 -21.06
N PRO A 387 4.43 -2.06 -21.44
CA PRO A 387 5.03 -1.95 -22.77
C PRO A 387 6.11 -3.02 -22.99
N THR A 388 6.16 -3.62 -24.17
CA THR A 388 7.25 -4.54 -24.51
C THR A 388 8.55 -3.77 -24.78
N GLU A 389 9.70 -4.46 -24.82
CA GLU A 389 11.03 -3.83 -24.91
C GLU A 389 11.17 -2.79 -26.05
N HIS A 390 10.59 -3.05 -27.23
CA HIS A 390 10.64 -2.13 -28.36
C HIS A 390 9.74 -0.89 -28.21
N GLU A 391 8.88 -0.86 -27.19
CA GLU A 391 7.94 0.21 -26.91
C GLU A 391 8.42 1.12 -25.76
N HIS A 392 9.46 0.73 -25.03
CA HIS A 392 9.96 1.44 -23.84
C HIS A 392 10.30 2.91 -24.16
N ASP A 393 10.91 3.16 -25.32
CA ASP A 393 11.41 4.48 -25.73
C ASP A 393 10.38 5.34 -26.50
N ARG A 394 9.09 5.12 -26.25
CA ARG A 394 8.03 5.94 -26.84
C ARG A 394 8.26 7.42 -26.55
N SER A 395 8.35 8.26 -27.58
CA SER A 395 8.74 9.67 -27.45
C SER A 395 7.77 10.53 -26.62
N ALA A 396 6.47 10.23 -26.70
CA ALA A 396 5.46 10.91 -25.88
C ALA A 396 5.36 10.35 -24.45
N GLY A 397 6.06 9.26 -24.17
CA GLY A 397 6.16 8.68 -22.84
C GLY A 397 5.02 7.74 -22.45
N TRP A 398 5.20 7.14 -21.28
CA TRP A 398 4.28 6.20 -20.65
C TRP A 398 3.94 6.65 -19.23
N GLY A 399 2.71 6.37 -18.81
CA GLY A 399 2.25 6.62 -17.45
C GLY A 399 1.73 5.36 -16.75
N MET A 400 1.67 5.44 -15.41
CA MET A 400 1.01 4.49 -14.53
C MET A 400 0.00 5.20 -13.63
N TYR A 401 -1.23 4.70 -13.65
CA TYR A 401 -2.28 4.97 -12.67
C TYR A 401 -2.37 3.79 -11.69
N TYR A 402 -2.04 4.04 -10.42
CA TYR A 402 -1.96 3.02 -9.36
C TYR A 402 -3.01 3.27 -8.27
N HIS A 403 -3.35 2.27 -7.45
CA HIS A 403 -4.38 2.41 -6.41
C HIS A 403 -3.86 2.09 -5.01
N PHE A 404 -4.09 3.02 -4.06
CA PHE A 404 -4.09 2.77 -2.62
C PHE A 404 -5.50 2.70 -2.03
N ASP A 405 -6.49 3.11 -2.81
CA ASP A 405 -7.91 3.12 -2.51
C ASP A 405 -8.69 2.73 -3.76
N TYR A 406 -9.84 2.09 -3.62
CA TYR A 406 -10.69 1.76 -4.76
C TYR A 406 -12.15 1.50 -4.36
N HIS A 407 -13.07 2.24 -5.00
CA HIS A 407 -14.51 1.95 -5.01
C HIS A 407 -14.90 1.06 -6.20
N GLY A 408 -15.01 -0.26 -6.00
CA GLY A 408 -15.42 -1.18 -7.05
C GLY A 408 -15.21 -2.68 -6.78
N GLY A 409 -15.51 -3.49 -7.78
CA GLY A 409 -15.43 -4.96 -7.68
C GLY A 409 -13.99 -5.51 -7.67
N PRO A 410 -13.74 -6.66 -7.00
CA PRO A 410 -14.73 -7.56 -6.42
C PRO A 410 -15.32 -7.05 -5.11
N HIS A 411 -14.53 -6.32 -4.33
CA HIS A 411 -14.96 -5.55 -3.17
C HIS A 411 -14.08 -4.32 -3.00
N SER A 412 -14.69 -3.20 -2.66
CA SER A 412 -13.99 -1.95 -2.40
C SER A 412 -13.08 -2.05 -1.18
N TYR A 413 -12.08 -1.18 -1.13
CA TYR A 413 -11.26 -0.94 0.06
C TYR A 413 -10.99 0.57 0.17
N GLU A 414 -11.64 1.20 1.15
CA GLU A 414 -11.86 2.66 1.17
C GLU A 414 -11.62 3.28 2.56
N TRP A 415 -11.18 2.48 3.54
CA TRP A 415 -11.16 2.91 4.95
C TRP A 415 -9.77 3.23 5.49
N LEU A 416 -8.82 2.30 5.32
CA LEU A 416 -7.47 2.40 5.87
C LEU A 416 -6.44 1.97 4.83
N ASN A 417 -5.18 2.35 5.06
CA ASN A 417 -4.08 1.82 4.26
C ASN A 417 -4.01 0.28 4.34
N THR A 418 -4.06 -0.35 3.16
CA THR A 418 -3.99 -1.80 2.99
C THR A 418 -2.92 -2.27 2.01
N ILE A 419 -2.04 -1.37 1.56
CA ILE A 419 -0.99 -1.63 0.57
C ILE A 419 0.39 -1.46 1.24
N PRO A 420 1.10 -2.56 1.56
CA PRO A 420 2.45 -2.50 2.12
C PRO A 420 3.44 -1.84 1.15
N LEU A 421 4.46 -1.16 1.69
CA LEU A 421 5.48 -0.47 0.87
C LEU A 421 6.28 -1.44 -0.01
N GLU A 422 6.49 -2.68 0.44
CA GLU A 422 7.14 -3.74 -0.32
C GLU A 422 6.38 -4.05 -1.62
N LYS A 423 5.03 -3.99 -1.58
CA LYS A 423 4.17 -4.16 -2.76
C LYS A 423 4.33 -2.98 -3.72
N VAL A 424 4.29 -1.76 -3.19
CA VAL A 424 4.49 -0.54 -3.99
C VAL A 424 5.87 -0.56 -4.67
N TRP A 425 6.93 -0.89 -3.92
CA TRP A 425 8.29 -0.98 -4.44
C TRP A 425 8.38 -1.99 -5.59
N GLU A 426 7.89 -3.22 -5.39
CA GLU A 426 8.04 -4.28 -6.37
C GLU A 426 7.30 -3.97 -7.68
N GLN A 427 6.08 -3.42 -7.59
CA GLN A 427 5.26 -3.08 -8.75
C GLN A 427 5.78 -1.84 -9.47
N MET A 428 6.07 -0.76 -8.73
CA MET A 428 6.52 0.50 -9.36
C MET A 428 7.95 0.44 -9.88
N CYS A 429 8.83 -0.39 -9.28
CA CYS A 429 10.13 -0.70 -9.89
C CYS A 429 9.98 -1.48 -11.19
N MET A 430 9.04 -2.42 -11.25
CA MET A 430 8.72 -3.12 -12.50
C MET A 430 8.18 -2.14 -13.56
N ALA A 431 7.28 -1.22 -13.19
CA ALA A 431 6.81 -0.18 -14.11
C ALA A 431 7.97 0.66 -14.67
N PHE A 432 8.87 1.15 -13.80
CA PHE A 432 10.01 1.97 -14.19
C PHE A 432 11.00 1.24 -15.11
N ASP A 433 11.30 -0.03 -14.79
CA ASP A 433 12.21 -0.87 -15.56
C ASP A 433 11.65 -1.19 -16.96
N TYR A 434 10.32 -1.15 -17.12
CA TYR A 434 9.61 -1.29 -18.38
C TYR A 434 9.36 0.04 -19.12
N GLY A 435 10.06 1.11 -18.74
CA GLY A 435 10.01 2.41 -19.42
C GLY A 435 8.85 3.33 -19.02
N ILE A 436 8.06 2.96 -18.01
CA ILE A 436 6.95 3.79 -17.53
C ILE A 436 7.47 4.88 -16.58
N ARG A 437 7.93 6.00 -17.14
CA ARG A 437 8.70 7.03 -16.42
C ARG A 437 8.17 8.46 -16.56
N ASP A 438 7.11 8.69 -17.32
CA ASP A 438 6.62 10.05 -17.56
C ASP A 438 5.57 10.47 -16.55
N VAL A 439 4.53 9.65 -16.32
CA VAL A 439 3.41 10.04 -15.44
C VAL A 439 3.16 8.96 -14.40
N TRP A 440 3.37 9.26 -13.13
CA TRP A 440 2.92 8.41 -12.02
C TRP A 440 1.87 9.15 -11.21
N ILE A 441 0.68 8.57 -11.15
CA ILE A 441 -0.43 9.07 -10.35
C ILE A 441 -1.06 7.93 -9.56
N VAL A 442 -1.41 8.18 -8.31
CA VAL A 442 -2.01 7.17 -7.43
C VAL A 442 -3.36 7.63 -6.89
N ASN A 443 -4.38 6.78 -6.95
CA ASN A 443 -5.63 6.98 -6.23
C ASN A 443 -5.35 6.83 -4.73
N VAL A 444 -5.63 7.89 -3.98
CA VAL A 444 -5.39 7.95 -2.53
C VAL A 444 -6.70 8.02 -1.72
N GLY A 445 -7.84 7.82 -2.38
CA GLY A 445 -9.15 7.98 -1.77
C GLY A 445 -9.29 9.39 -1.19
N ASP A 446 -9.60 9.40 0.10
CA ASP A 446 -9.75 10.61 0.93
C ASP A 446 -8.42 11.31 1.30
N LEU A 447 -7.28 10.87 0.76
CA LEU A 447 -5.90 11.23 1.14
C LEU A 447 -5.48 10.71 2.52
N LYS A 448 -6.32 10.86 3.55
CA LYS A 448 -6.10 10.24 4.86
C LYS A 448 -6.80 8.89 4.92
N PRO A 449 -6.21 7.84 5.52
CA PRO A 449 -4.93 7.79 6.23
C PRO A 449 -3.82 7.11 5.40
N MET A 450 -3.53 7.65 4.21
CA MET A 450 -2.56 7.10 3.26
C MET A 450 -1.21 7.82 3.30
N GLU A 451 -0.89 8.53 4.38
CA GLU A 451 0.25 9.46 4.45
C GLU A 451 1.61 8.78 4.19
N LEU A 452 1.86 7.62 4.82
CA LEU A 452 3.08 6.83 4.63
C LEU A 452 3.26 6.35 3.18
N PRO A 453 2.30 5.62 2.57
CA PRO A 453 2.47 5.14 1.20
C PRO A 453 2.46 6.27 0.17
N ILE A 454 1.73 7.37 0.38
CA ILE A 454 1.82 8.57 -0.47
C ILE A 454 3.24 9.15 -0.44
N SER A 455 3.81 9.30 0.76
CA SER A 455 5.17 9.82 0.91
C SER A 455 6.15 8.94 0.13
N TYR A 456 6.07 7.61 0.31
CA TYR A 456 6.95 6.67 -0.36
C TYR A 456 6.80 6.69 -1.88
N PHE A 457 5.56 6.74 -2.38
CA PHE A 457 5.29 6.83 -3.82
C PHE A 457 5.91 8.08 -4.44
N MET A 458 5.79 9.22 -3.76
CA MET A 458 6.36 10.49 -4.23
C MET A 458 7.88 10.52 -4.18
N ASP A 459 8.49 10.05 -3.09
CA ASP A 459 9.96 9.98 -2.97
C ASP A 459 10.56 8.95 -3.94
N LEU A 460 9.89 7.82 -4.18
CA LEU A 460 10.29 6.85 -5.20
C LEU A 460 10.23 7.44 -6.62
N ALA A 461 9.21 8.25 -6.92
CA ALA A 461 9.05 8.92 -8.21
C ALA A 461 10.04 10.09 -8.38
N TYR A 462 10.42 10.75 -7.28
CA TYR A 462 11.38 11.85 -7.30
C TYR A 462 12.83 11.36 -7.40
N ASP A 463 13.21 10.36 -6.61
CA ASP A 463 14.57 9.78 -6.53
C ASP A 463 14.53 8.25 -6.65
N PHE A 464 14.31 7.77 -7.87
CA PHE A 464 14.28 6.33 -8.17
C PHE A 464 15.66 5.68 -7.99
N GLU A 465 16.74 6.44 -8.11
CA GLU A 465 18.10 5.94 -7.86
C GLU A 465 18.29 5.60 -6.38
N GLY A 466 17.72 6.43 -5.48
CA GLY A 466 17.77 6.25 -4.04
C GLY A 466 16.85 5.13 -3.52
N TRP A 467 15.69 4.92 -4.15
CA TRP A 467 14.62 4.08 -3.60
C TRP A 467 14.09 2.97 -4.52
N GLY A 468 14.47 2.97 -5.80
CA GLY A 468 13.95 2.06 -6.82
C GLY A 468 14.64 0.70 -6.91
N THR A 469 14.80 0.17 -8.13
CA THR A 469 15.27 -1.20 -8.39
C THR A 469 16.62 -1.51 -7.72
N GLY A 470 17.53 -0.53 -7.70
CA GLY A 470 18.86 -0.67 -7.07
C GLY A 470 18.84 -0.71 -5.54
N ALA A 471 17.71 -0.39 -4.91
CA ALA A 471 17.51 -0.20 -3.48
C ALA A 471 16.62 -1.29 -2.85
N ILE A 472 16.69 -2.52 -3.35
CA ILE A 472 15.94 -3.67 -2.81
C ILE A 472 16.09 -3.78 -1.28
N ASN A 473 14.98 -4.07 -0.59
CA ASN A 473 14.88 -4.19 0.87
C ASN A 473 15.19 -2.90 1.67
N ARG A 474 15.04 -1.71 1.07
CA ARG A 474 15.18 -0.42 1.78
C ARG A 474 13.84 0.22 2.19
N THR A 475 12.71 -0.44 1.98
CA THR A 475 11.40 0.02 2.49
C THR A 475 11.37 0.09 4.01
N GLU A 476 12.04 -0.84 4.71
CA GLU A 476 12.20 -0.79 6.17
C GLU A 476 12.99 0.45 6.62
N GLU A 477 14.09 0.76 5.93
CA GLU A 477 14.87 1.98 6.17
C GLU A 477 14.02 3.23 5.92
N TYR A 478 13.25 3.24 4.83
CA TYR A 478 12.35 4.34 4.51
C TYR A 478 11.33 4.58 5.62
N THR A 479 10.64 3.54 6.09
CA THR A 479 9.66 3.64 7.18
C THR A 479 10.29 4.20 8.45
N LYS A 480 11.52 3.77 8.80
CA LYS A 480 12.25 4.31 9.97
C LYS A 480 12.53 5.80 9.80
N ARG A 481 13.06 6.22 8.65
CA ARG A 481 13.33 7.63 8.36
C ARG A 481 12.06 8.47 8.36
N TRP A 482 10.96 7.92 7.86
CA TRP A 482 9.67 8.57 7.89
C TRP A 482 9.19 8.78 9.33
N VAL A 483 9.28 7.76 10.20
CA VAL A 483 8.94 7.90 11.64
C VAL A 483 9.85 8.91 12.34
N GLU A 484 11.15 8.89 12.05
CA GLU A 484 12.12 9.85 12.58
C GLU A 484 11.78 11.29 12.17
N GLN A 485 11.36 11.52 10.93
CA GLN A 485 10.93 12.84 10.46
C GLN A 485 9.70 13.35 11.22
N GLN A 486 8.80 12.47 11.66
CA GLN A 486 7.58 12.89 12.37
C GLN A 486 7.81 13.08 13.87
N PHE A 487 8.60 12.20 14.50
CA PHE A 487 8.66 12.11 15.96
C PHE A 487 10.09 12.06 16.54
N GLY A 488 11.11 11.93 15.70
CA GLY A 488 12.47 11.56 16.13
C GLY A 488 13.17 12.58 17.03
N TYR A 489 12.79 13.86 16.95
CA TYR A 489 13.35 14.88 17.85
C TYR A 489 12.88 14.72 19.30
N ALA A 490 11.75 14.02 19.51
CA ALA A 490 11.07 13.95 20.80
C ALA A 490 11.10 12.54 21.42
N LEU A 491 11.54 11.53 20.67
CA LEU A 491 11.51 10.13 21.08
C LEU A 491 12.91 9.49 21.06
N GLU A 492 13.07 8.43 21.84
CA GLU A 492 14.25 7.58 21.77
C GLU A 492 14.23 6.74 20.48
N GLN A 493 15.42 6.43 19.96
CA GLN A 493 15.57 5.68 18.71
C GLN A 493 14.87 4.31 18.76
N GLU A 494 14.92 3.59 19.88
CA GLU A 494 14.24 2.30 20.04
C GLU A 494 12.70 2.43 19.93
N THR A 495 12.14 3.52 20.45
CA THR A 495 10.71 3.83 20.30
C THR A 495 10.36 4.11 18.84
N CYS A 496 11.18 4.88 18.11
CA CYS A 496 10.97 5.11 16.68
C CYS A 496 11.05 3.80 15.87
N LEU A 497 12.01 2.91 16.19
CA LEU A 497 12.10 1.59 15.56
C LEU A 497 10.87 0.74 15.83
N GLY A 498 10.36 0.77 17.06
CA GLY A 498 9.14 0.08 17.45
C GLY A 498 7.88 0.59 16.72
N ILE A 499 7.76 1.91 16.57
CA ILE A 499 6.69 2.54 15.80
C ILE A 499 6.79 2.16 14.32
N ALA A 500 7.99 2.18 13.73
CA ALA A 500 8.21 1.75 12.35
C ALA A 500 7.82 0.28 12.14
N GLN A 501 8.13 -0.60 13.10
CA GLN A 501 7.70 -1.99 13.07
C GLN A 501 6.18 -2.12 13.15
N LEU A 502 5.51 -1.37 14.02
CA LEU A 502 4.05 -1.36 14.13
C LEU A 502 3.38 -0.93 12.81
N LEU A 503 3.93 0.09 12.12
CA LEU A 503 3.48 0.50 10.79
C LEU A 503 3.62 -0.62 9.74
N SER A 504 4.76 -1.33 9.77
CA SER A 504 4.99 -2.48 8.89
C SER A 504 4.03 -3.65 9.20
N ASP A 505 3.78 -3.91 10.49
CA ASP A 505 2.95 -5.04 10.93
C ASP A 505 1.48 -4.86 10.53
N TYR A 506 0.88 -3.69 10.76
CA TYR A 506 -0.53 -3.48 10.41
C TYR A 506 -0.75 -3.44 8.91
N THR A 507 0.15 -2.81 8.14
CA THR A 507 0.03 -2.76 6.68
C THR A 507 0.16 -4.15 6.08
N ARG A 508 1.09 -4.98 6.58
CA ARG A 508 1.22 -6.38 6.16
C ARG A 508 -0.01 -7.21 6.54
N MET A 509 -0.60 -6.99 7.71
CA MET A 509 -1.84 -7.63 8.11
C MET A 509 -2.98 -7.28 7.13
N ASN A 510 -3.19 -6.00 6.85
CA ASN A 510 -4.22 -5.54 5.90
C ASN A 510 -3.92 -5.97 4.45
N GLY A 511 -2.64 -6.12 4.11
CA GLY A 511 -2.20 -6.67 2.83
C GLY A 511 -2.50 -8.17 2.68
N ARG A 512 -2.68 -8.92 3.77
CA ARG A 512 -3.14 -10.33 3.70
C ARG A 512 -4.60 -10.40 3.33
N ARG A 513 -5.44 -9.54 3.91
CA ARG A 513 -6.88 -9.45 3.67
C ARG A 513 -7.37 -8.05 4.05
N LYS A 514 -8.07 -7.38 3.12
CA LYS A 514 -8.64 -6.04 3.35
C LYS A 514 -9.70 -6.10 4.47
N PRO A 515 -9.75 -5.13 5.41
CA PRO A 515 -10.67 -5.14 6.56
C PRO A 515 -12.14 -5.40 6.20
N GLU A 516 -12.60 -4.80 5.10
CA GLU A 516 -13.98 -4.82 4.60
C GLU A 516 -14.49 -6.25 4.35
N ILE A 517 -13.58 -7.16 3.99
CA ILE A 517 -13.86 -8.55 3.60
C ILE A 517 -13.20 -9.59 4.51
N ILE A 518 -12.91 -9.21 5.76
CA ILE A 518 -12.62 -10.17 6.83
C ILE A 518 -13.96 -10.67 7.38
N TYR A 519 -14.10 -11.99 7.48
CA TYR A 519 -15.30 -12.67 7.96
C TYR A 519 -14.96 -13.61 9.12
N PRO A 520 -15.96 -14.08 9.90
CA PRO A 520 -15.75 -15.05 10.97
C PRO A 520 -15.08 -16.35 10.50
N SER A 521 -15.25 -16.70 9.23
CA SER A 521 -14.71 -17.90 8.58
C SER A 521 -13.37 -17.69 7.87
N THR A 522 -12.82 -16.46 7.82
CA THR A 522 -11.59 -16.18 7.07
C THR A 522 -10.42 -17.02 7.57
N PHE A 523 -10.14 -16.96 8.88
CA PHE A 523 -9.06 -17.70 9.53
C PHE A 523 -9.63 -18.92 10.24
N SER A 524 -9.00 -20.09 10.05
CA SER A 524 -9.51 -21.34 10.61
C SER A 524 -9.44 -21.34 12.14
N PRO A 525 -10.57 -21.54 12.86
CA PRO A 525 -10.55 -21.69 14.31
C PRO A 525 -10.21 -23.12 14.76
N ILE A 526 -10.01 -24.06 13.82
CA ILE A 526 -9.80 -25.49 14.11
C ILE A 526 -8.41 -25.97 13.66
N HIS A 527 -7.92 -25.47 12.52
CA HIS A 527 -6.71 -25.99 11.87
C HIS A 527 -5.52 -25.07 12.06
N TYR A 528 -4.35 -25.68 12.36
CA TYR A 528 -3.04 -25.01 12.48
C TYR A 528 -3.00 -23.85 13.48
N ASN A 529 -3.90 -23.87 14.46
CA ASN A 529 -4.08 -22.80 15.44
C ASN A 529 -4.17 -21.41 14.77
N GLU A 530 -4.71 -21.34 13.54
CA GLU A 530 -4.55 -20.17 12.67
C GLU A 530 -5.23 -18.94 13.25
N ALA A 531 -6.52 -19.03 13.56
CA ALA A 531 -7.27 -17.90 14.14
C ALA A 531 -6.62 -17.41 15.44
N GLN A 532 -6.12 -18.31 16.29
CA GLN A 532 -5.47 -17.93 17.54
C GLN A 532 -4.13 -17.22 17.31
N ARG A 533 -3.27 -17.74 16.41
CA ARG A 533 -1.98 -17.09 16.08
C ARG A 533 -2.20 -15.69 15.49
N VAL A 534 -3.21 -15.54 14.65
CA VAL A 534 -3.58 -14.26 14.02
C VAL A 534 -4.20 -13.31 15.06
N LEU A 535 -5.05 -13.82 15.95
CA LEU A 535 -5.61 -13.07 17.07
C LEU A 535 -4.51 -12.53 18.01
N GLU A 536 -3.52 -13.35 18.34
CA GLU A 536 -2.39 -12.93 19.17
C GLU A 536 -1.52 -11.88 18.48
N GLN A 537 -1.37 -11.93 17.16
CA GLN A 537 -0.71 -10.85 16.39
C GLN A 537 -1.50 -9.55 16.54
N ALA A 538 -2.82 -9.58 16.37
CA ALA A 538 -3.68 -8.42 16.53
C ALA A 538 -3.61 -7.81 17.95
N ILE A 539 -3.67 -8.65 18.98
CA ILE A 539 -3.56 -8.21 20.38
C ILE A 539 -2.18 -7.59 20.65
N ARG A 540 -1.10 -8.17 20.12
CA ARG A 540 0.25 -7.58 20.26
C ARG A 540 0.34 -6.21 19.59
N MET A 541 -0.27 -6.02 18.43
CA MET A 541 -0.28 -4.73 17.74
C MET A 541 -1.06 -3.66 18.52
N GLU A 542 -2.24 -3.97 19.05
CA GLU A 542 -2.97 -3.03 19.91
C GLU A 542 -2.17 -2.67 21.17
N ASN A 543 -1.59 -3.67 21.84
CA ASN A 543 -0.77 -3.43 23.03
C ASN A 543 0.47 -2.59 22.71
N ALA A 544 1.11 -2.81 21.57
CA ALA A 544 2.23 -1.98 21.11
C ALA A 544 1.77 -0.55 20.80
N ALA A 545 0.62 -0.38 20.15
CA ALA A 545 0.03 0.92 19.86
C ALA A 545 -0.26 1.70 21.14
N ASP A 546 -0.86 1.07 22.16
CA ASP A 546 -1.11 1.65 23.48
C ASP A 546 0.19 1.96 24.24
N GLN A 547 1.16 1.05 24.19
CA GLN A 547 2.48 1.23 24.81
C GLN A 547 3.18 2.47 24.27
N TYR A 548 3.25 2.59 22.94
CA TYR A 548 3.92 3.74 22.32
C TYR A 548 3.12 5.02 22.51
N LEU A 549 1.78 4.99 22.46
CA LEU A 549 0.93 6.16 22.76
C LEU A 549 1.28 6.79 24.12
N ALA A 550 1.54 5.95 25.13
CA ALA A 550 1.90 6.41 26.47
C ALA A 550 3.27 7.09 26.55
N LEU A 551 4.15 6.86 25.56
CA LEU A 551 5.49 7.47 25.46
C LEU A 551 5.49 8.77 24.63
N ILE A 552 4.42 9.05 23.87
CA ILE A 552 4.34 10.24 23.02
C ILE A 552 4.09 11.50 23.86
N PRO A 553 4.90 12.56 23.70
CA PRO A 553 4.64 13.85 24.32
C PRO A 553 3.31 14.44 23.89
N GLU A 554 2.64 15.19 24.78
CA GLU A 554 1.31 15.75 24.53
C GLU A 554 1.19 16.50 23.19
N SER A 555 2.21 17.29 22.83
CA SER A 555 2.24 18.07 21.58
C SER A 555 2.27 17.23 20.30
N LEU A 556 2.58 15.93 20.39
CA LEU A 556 2.66 15.01 19.25
C LEU A 556 1.60 13.90 19.33
N LYS A 557 0.76 13.88 20.37
CA LYS A 557 -0.22 12.79 20.57
C LYS A 557 -1.23 12.71 19.45
N ASP A 558 -1.73 13.84 18.95
CA ASP A 558 -2.68 13.84 17.83
C ASP A 558 -2.05 13.31 16.54
N ALA A 559 -0.81 13.73 16.25
CA ALA A 559 -0.05 13.24 15.10
C ALA A 559 0.20 11.73 15.19
N TYR A 560 0.65 11.25 16.35
CA TYR A 560 0.82 9.82 16.57
C TYR A 560 -0.51 9.07 16.51
N TYR A 561 -1.58 9.65 17.07
CA TYR A 561 -2.89 9.01 17.09
C TYR A 561 -3.36 8.72 15.67
N GLN A 562 -3.28 9.72 14.79
CA GLN A 562 -3.79 9.59 13.44
C GLN A 562 -2.85 8.83 12.48
N LEU A 563 -1.53 8.98 12.63
CA LEU A 563 -0.55 8.36 11.73
C LEU A 563 -0.21 6.91 12.09
N VAL A 564 -0.33 6.54 13.37
CA VAL A 564 0.15 5.25 13.87
C VAL A 564 -0.94 4.52 14.66
N TYR A 565 -1.46 5.14 15.73
CA TYR A 565 -2.33 4.45 16.68
C TYR A 565 -3.62 3.98 16.03
N PHE A 566 -4.38 4.89 15.42
CA PHE A 566 -5.67 4.62 14.82
C PHE A 566 -5.57 3.55 13.72
N PRO A 567 -4.74 3.69 12.67
CA PRO A 567 -4.69 2.67 11.62
C PRO A 567 -4.26 1.30 12.17
N ALA A 568 -3.32 1.23 13.12
CA ALA A 568 -2.90 -0.05 13.69
C ALA A 568 -3.98 -0.67 14.60
N ALA A 569 -4.51 0.09 15.55
CA ALA A 569 -5.50 -0.38 16.53
C ALA A 569 -6.85 -0.70 15.87
N ALA A 570 -7.32 0.13 14.93
CA ALA A 570 -8.58 -0.08 14.23
C ALA A 570 -8.52 -1.32 13.34
N SER A 571 -7.44 -1.49 12.56
CA SER A 571 -7.23 -2.70 11.76
C SER A 571 -7.19 -3.97 12.63
N ALA A 572 -6.46 -3.93 13.75
CA ALA A 572 -6.37 -5.05 14.66
C ALA A 572 -7.72 -5.35 15.36
N ASN A 573 -8.50 -4.31 15.68
CA ASN A 573 -9.81 -4.46 16.29
C ASN A 573 -10.83 -5.13 15.35
N VAL A 574 -10.88 -4.76 14.06
CA VAL A 574 -11.76 -5.41 13.07
C VAL A 574 -11.40 -6.89 12.89
N LEU A 575 -10.10 -7.20 12.80
CA LEU A 575 -9.62 -8.58 12.74
C LEU A 575 -10.05 -9.38 13.98
N LYS A 576 -9.82 -8.84 15.19
CA LYS A 576 -10.27 -9.46 16.45
C LYS A 576 -11.76 -9.67 16.49
N MET A 577 -12.54 -8.66 16.09
CA MET A 577 -14.00 -8.70 16.07
C MET A 577 -14.51 -9.91 15.29
N GLN A 578 -13.96 -10.13 14.09
CA GLN A 578 -14.34 -11.26 13.24
C GLN A 578 -13.85 -12.59 13.80
N ILE A 579 -12.63 -12.68 14.34
CA ILE A 579 -12.15 -13.91 14.98
C ILE A 579 -12.98 -14.26 16.22
N TYR A 580 -13.35 -13.29 17.05
CA TYR A 580 -14.23 -13.52 18.20
C TYR A 580 -15.60 -14.01 17.76
N ALA A 581 -16.16 -13.46 16.68
CA ALA A 581 -17.40 -13.96 16.11
C ALA A 581 -17.27 -15.41 15.60
N GLY A 582 -16.16 -15.77 14.95
CA GLY A 582 -15.90 -17.14 14.51
C GLY A 582 -15.74 -18.12 15.67
N LEU A 583 -15.07 -17.70 16.75
CA LEU A 583 -14.98 -18.48 17.99
C LEU A 583 -16.33 -18.59 18.70
N ASN A 584 -17.15 -17.54 18.68
CA ASN A 584 -18.54 -17.60 19.15
C ASN A 584 -19.34 -18.66 18.40
N GLU A 585 -19.27 -18.69 17.06
CA GLU A 585 -19.94 -19.70 16.24
C GLU A 585 -19.48 -21.11 16.60
N LEU A 586 -18.16 -21.32 16.69
CA LEU A 586 -17.56 -22.61 17.09
C LEU A 586 -18.10 -23.10 18.44
N TYR A 587 -18.01 -22.27 19.48
CA TYR A 587 -18.41 -22.69 20.83
C TYR A 587 -19.93 -22.76 21.01
N THR A 588 -20.71 -22.01 20.21
CA THR A 588 -22.17 -22.16 20.13
C THR A 588 -22.54 -23.53 19.59
N GLY A 589 -21.92 -23.96 18.48
CA GLY A 589 -22.14 -25.29 17.89
C GLY A 589 -21.75 -26.44 18.83
N ARG A 590 -20.83 -26.18 19.77
CA ARG A 590 -20.37 -27.14 20.78
C ARG A 590 -21.20 -27.15 22.06
N GLY A 591 -22.16 -26.24 22.21
CA GLY A 591 -22.96 -26.10 23.43
C GLY A 591 -22.16 -25.59 24.64
N SER A 592 -21.06 -24.88 24.40
CA SER A 592 -20.13 -24.40 25.43
C SER A 592 -20.45 -22.97 25.87
N VAL A 593 -20.45 -22.71 27.18
CA VAL A 593 -20.64 -21.39 27.78
C VAL A 593 -19.54 -20.39 27.36
N LEU A 594 -18.41 -20.85 26.79
CA LEU A 594 -17.45 -19.98 26.12
C LEU A 594 -18.07 -19.14 24.99
N ALA A 595 -19.14 -19.63 24.35
CA ALA A 595 -19.91 -18.85 23.37
C ALA A 595 -20.31 -17.49 23.94
N ASN A 596 -20.79 -17.44 25.18
CA ASN A 596 -21.20 -16.19 25.84
C ASN A 596 -20.01 -15.26 26.09
N THR A 597 -18.82 -15.81 26.35
CA THR A 597 -17.60 -15.01 26.53
C THR A 597 -17.21 -14.35 25.22
N TYR A 598 -17.19 -15.11 24.12
CA TYR A 598 -16.87 -14.56 22.81
C TYR A 598 -17.96 -13.63 22.27
N ALA A 599 -19.24 -13.85 22.61
CA ALA A 599 -20.30 -12.89 22.31
C ALA A 599 -20.04 -11.53 22.99
N THR A 600 -19.64 -11.54 24.27
CA THR A 600 -19.23 -10.31 24.98
C THR A 600 -18.03 -9.65 24.32
N LEU A 601 -16.97 -10.40 24.00
CA LEU A 601 -15.77 -9.87 23.36
C LEU A 601 -16.05 -9.29 21.96
N THR A 602 -16.93 -9.90 21.17
CA THR A 602 -17.37 -9.34 19.88
C THR A 602 -18.12 -8.02 20.08
N HIS A 603 -19.04 -7.95 21.05
CA HIS A 603 -19.72 -6.68 21.36
C HIS A 603 -18.78 -5.59 21.87
N GLU A 604 -17.77 -5.95 22.67
CA GLU A 604 -16.72 -5.03 23.10
C GLU A 604 -15.91 -4.52 21.92
N ALA A 605 -15.52 -5.38 20.98
CA ALA A 605 -14.82 -4.99 19.76
C ALA A 605 -15.67 -4.07 18.86
N ILE A 606 -16.99 -4.33 18.73
CA ILE A 606 -17.93 -3.45 18.01
C ILE A 606 -18.03 -2.07 18.68
N ASN A 607 -18.08 -2.02 20.01
CA ASN A 607 -18.14 -0.75 20.73
C ASN A 607 -16.81 0.00 20.63
N ARG A 608 -15.69 -0.72 20.63
CA ARG A 608 -14.35 -0.17 20.45
C ARG A 608 -14.17 0.46 19.08
N ASP A 609 -14.67 -0.20 18.04
CA ASP A 609 -14.68 0.28 16.65
C ASP A 609 -15.38 1.64 16.54
N LYS A 610 -16.62 1.71 17.02
CA LYS A 610 -17.40 2.96 17.07
C LYS A 610 -16.71 4.05 17.87
N HIS A 611 -16.05 3.68 18.98
CA HIS A 611 -15.33 4.65 19.80
C HIS A 611 -14.07 5.19 19.10
N LEU A 612 -13.31 4.32 18.40
CA LEU A 612 -12.16 4.75 17.59
C LEU A 612 -12.60 5.76 16.53
N GLU A 613 -13.63 5.43 15.75
CA GLU A 613 -14.20 6.32 14.74
C GLU A 613 -14.63 7.66 15.35
N GLN A 614 -15.41 7.62 16.43
CA GLN A 614 -15.89 8.83 17.10
C GLN A 614 -14.77 9.71 17.63
N PHE A 615 -13.74 9.11 18.23
CA PHE A 615 -12.60 9.85 18.77
C PHE A 615 -11.78 10.49 17.66
N TYR A 616 -11.49 9.77 16.58
CA TYR A 616 -10.79 10.32 15.42
C TYR A 616 -11.57 11.48 14.79
N ASN A 617 -12.87 11.29 14.58
CA ASN A 617 -13.69 12.31 13.91
C ASN A 617 -13.91 13.55 14.80
N ASN A 618 -14.06 13.40 16.13
CA ASN A 618 -14.58 14.50 16.95
C ASN A 618 -13.63 15.03 18.03
N GLU A 619 -12.58 14.29 18.41
CA GLU A 619 -11.76 14.63 19.58
C GLU A 619 -10.34 15.06 19.22
N ILE A 620 -9.65 14.35 18.31
CA ILE A 620 -8.28 14.71 17.94
C ILE A 620 -8.22 16.10 17.28
N SER A 621 -7.19 16.85 17.62
CA SER A 621 -6.90 18.17 17.06
C SER A 621 -8.10 19.12 17.12
N GLU A 622 -8.77 19.12 18.28
CA GLU A 622 -9.95 19.95 18.55
C GLU A 622 -11.10 19.73 17.54
N GLY A 623 -11.26 18.48 17.06
CA GLY A 623 -12.28 18.11 16.08
C GLY A 623 -11.94 18.49 14.65
N LYS A 624 -10.66 18.75 14.35
CA LYS A 624 -10.21 19.12 13.00
C LYS A 624 -10.65 18.11 11.94
N TRP A 625 -10.67 16.81 12.25
CA TRP A 625 -10.87 15.72 11.29
C TRP A 625 -12.29 15.17 11.22
N GLN A 626 -13.28 16.02 11.51
CA GLN A 626 -14.69 15.64 11.52
C GLN A 626 -15.15 15.01 10.20
N GLY A 627 -15.56 13.74 10.30
CA GLY A 627 -16.08 12.94 9.18
C GLY A 627 -15.03 12.10 8.44
N MET A 628 -13.74 12.31 8.68
CA MET A 628 -12.66 11.71 7.87
C MET A 628 -12.57 10.17 7.96
N MET A 629 -13.08 9.55 9.02
CA MET A 629 -13.06 8.08 9.20
C MET A 629 -14.47 7.47 9.16
N SER A 630 -15.36 7.99 8.32
CA SER A 630 -16.79 7.61 8.32
C SER A 630 -17.17 6.56 7.28
N SER A 631 -16.22 6.07 6.47
CA SER A 631 -16.48 5.02 5.50
C SER A 631 -16.91 3.72 6.21
N PRO A 632 -18.03 3.08 5.83
CA PRO A 632 -18.35 1.72 6.28
C PRO A 632 -17.21 0.75 5.97
N HIS A 633 -16.92 -0.20 6.86
CA HIS A 633 -15.68 -0.99 6.70
C HIS A 633 -15.73 -2.40 7.31
N VAL A 634 -16.90 -2.91 7.69
CA VAL A 634 -17.02 -4.23 8.33
C VAL A 634 -18.02 -5.11 7.58
N GLY A 635 -17.58 -6.30 7.16
CA GLY A 635 -18.49 -7.37 6.75
C GLY A 635 -19.30 -7.04 5.49
N TYR A 636 -18.64 -6.54 4.46
CA TYR A 636 -19.27 -6.30 3.17
C TYR A 636 -19.84 -7.61 2.60
N ILE A 637 -21.04 -7.56 2.02
CA ILE A 637 -21.69 -8.72 1.38
C ILE A 637 -21.88 -8.53 -0.13
N HIS A 638 -21.64 -7.31 -0.60
CA HIS A 638 -21.60 -6.90 -1.99
C HIS A 638 -20.26 -6.22 -2.25
N TRP A 639 -19.99 -5.84 -3.50
CA TRP A 639 -18.75 -5.16 -3.83
C TRP A 639 -18.60 -3.82 -3.07
N ASN A 640 -19.70 -3.17 -2.73
CA ASN A 640 -19.75 -1.94 -1.94
C ASN A 640 -20.30 -2.18 -0.53
N ALA A 641 -20.48 -1.08 0.22
CA ALA A 641 -21.07 -1.09 1.56
C ALA A 641 -22.56 -1.49 1.61
N GLU A 642 -23.25 -1.76 0.50
CA GLU A 642 -24.68 -2.06 0.57
C GLU A 642 -24.93 -3.33 1.42
N GLY A 643 -25.80 -3.20 2.42
CA GLY A 643 -26.15 -4.31 3.31
C GLY A 643 -25.05 -4.72 4.30
N TRP A 644 -23.96 -3.95 4.42
CA TRP A 644 -22.92 -4.19 5.43
C TRP A 644 -23.52 -4.26 6.84
N LYS A 645 -22.95 -5.10 7.70
CA LYS A 645 -23.31 -5.17 9.11
C LYS A 645 -22.16 -5.72 9.96
N TYR A 646 -22.10 -5.27 11.21
CA TYR A 646 -21.30 -5.94 12.22
C TYR A 646 -21.70 -7.42 12.37
N PRO A 647 -20.76 -8.32 12.74
CA PRO A 647 -21.05 -9.73 12.90
C PRO A 647 -22.10 -9.97 14.00
N GLU A 648 -23.01 -10.90 13.73
CA GLU A 648 -24.00 -11.36 14.71
C GLU A 648 -23.39 -12.50 15.55
N VAL A 649 -23.74 -12.52 16.84
CA VAL A 649 -23.26 -13.52 17.80
C VAL A 649 -24.41 -14.15 18.56
N SER A 650 -24.23 -15.40 18.96
CA SER A 650 -25.21 -16.17 19.73
C SER A 650 -24.83 -16.25 21.20
N THR A 651 -25.83 -16.23 22.08
CA THR A 651 -25.66 -16.55 23.50
C THR A 651 -26.40 -17.84 23.84
N LEU A 652 -25.75 -18.70 24.60
CA LEU A 652 -26.33 -19.93 25.13
C LEU A 652 -26.91 -19.73 26.53
N ILE A 653 -28.06 -20.36 26.76
CA ILE A 653 -28.58 -20.59 28.11
C ILE A 653 -27.91 -21.87 28.64
N PRO A 654 -27.08 -21.80 29.69
CA PRO A 654 -26.40 -22.99 30.20
C PRO A 654 -27.40 -24.04 30.70
N ALA A 655 -27.06 -25.32 30.53
CA ALA A 655 -27.86 -26.40 31.10
C ALA A 655 -27.81 -26.38 32.64
N LYS A 656 -28.77 -27.02 33.31
CA LYS A 656 -28.72 -27.17 34.77
C LYS A 656 -27.53 -28.03 35.18
N GLY A 657 -26.86 -27.65 36.26
CA GLY A 657 -25.71 -28.38 36.79
C GLY A 657 -24.41 -28.03 36.06
N SER A 658 -23.47 -28.98 36.00
CA SER A 658 -22.17 -28.81 35.33
C SER A 658 -22.04 -29.85 34.22
N ILE A 659 -21.46 -29.47 33.08
CA ILE A 659 -21.22 -30.37 31.95
C ILE A 659 -19.80 -30.14 31.47
N LEU A 660 -18.96 -31.17 31.54
CA LEU A 660 -17.61 -31.14 30.96
C LEU A 660 -17.70 -31.22 29.44
N ILE A 661 -17.07 -30.26 28.75
CA ILE A 661 -16.83 -30.26 27.31
C ILE A 661 -15.32 -30.15 27.10
N VAL A 662 -14.76 -31.02 26.27
CA VAL A 662 -13.33 -31.04 25.93
C VAL A 662 -13.19 -30.88 24.43
N ASP A 663 -12.53 -29.81 24.03
CA ASP A 663 -12.19 -29.48 22.64
C ASP A 663 -10.72 -29.73 22.43
N VAL A 664 -10.40 -30.53 21.41
CA VAL A 664 -9.02 -30.92 21.09
C VAL A 664 -8.63 -30.28 19.77
N GLU A 665 -7.49 -29.58 19.76
CA GLU A 665 -6.98 -28.94 18.55
C GLU A 665 -6.91 -29.94 17.37
N GLY A 666 -7.31 -29.49 16.18
CA GLY A 666 -7.37 -30.32 14.99
C GLY A 666 -8.56 -31.28 14.91
N THR A 667 -9.55 -31.17 15.81
CA THR A 667 -10.78 -31.97 15.74
C THR A 667 -12.02 -31.10 15.49
N GLU A 668 -12.92 -31.60 14.64
CA GLU A 668 -14.16 -30.92 14.27
C GLU A 668 -15.22 -30.93 15.39
N GLN A 669 -15.23 -31.96 16.22
CA GLN A 669 -16.23 -32.16 17.27
C GLN A 669 -15.68 -31.90 18.68
N ALA A 670 -16.57 -31.52 19.59
CA ALA A 670 -16.30 -31.48 21.03
C ALA A 670 -16.63 -32.83 21.70
N TYR A 671 -16.02 -33.08 22.86
CA TYR A 671 -16.17 -34.34 23.59
C TYR A 671 -16.69 -34.12 25.02
N VAL A 672 -17.79 -34.79 25.38
CA VAL A 672 -18.28 -34.86 26.77
C VAL A 672 -17.90 -36.20 27.45
N ALA A 673 -17.63 -37.22 26.63
CA ALA A 673 -17.11 -38.51 27.03
C ALA A 673 -16.40 -39.17 25.83
N GLY A 674 -15.70 -40.28 26.06
CA GLY A 674 -15.08 -41.07 24.99
C GLY A 674 -13.61 -40.73 24.77
N THR A 675 -13.15 -40.87 23.53
CA THR A 675 -11.72 -40.73 23.17
C THR A 675 -11.53 -39.79 22.00
N ALA A 676 -10.78 -38.72 22.23
CA ALA A 676 -10.27 -37.80 21.23
C ALA A 676 -8.80 -38.13 20.89
N LYS A 677 -8.25 -37.44 19.90
CA LYS A 677 -6.84 -37.59 19.50
C LYS A 677 -6.27 -36.23 19.16
N LEU A 678 -5.11 -35.92 19.74
CA LEU A 678 -4.29 -34.80 19.30
C LEU A 678 -3.53 -35.16 18.01
N PRO A 679 -3.18 -34.16 17.17
CA PRO A 679 -2.20 -34.36 16.12
C PRO A 679 -0.89 -34.93 16.69
N VAL A 680 -0.11 -35.61 15.85
CA VAL A 680 1.10 -36.28 16.31
C VAL A 680 2.17 -35.26 16.68
N PHE A 681 2.84 -35.41 17.81
CA PHE A 681 3.99 -34.57 18.14
C PHE A 681 5.22 -35.07 17.40
N THR A 682 6.04 -34.17 16.88
CA THR A 682 7.29 -34.47 16.19
C THR A 682 8.47 -33.80 16.88
N ASN A 683 9.60 -34.50 17.00
CA ASN A 683 10.81 -33.93 17.58
C ASN A 683 11.41 -32.80 16.71
N LEU A 684 10.92 -32.69 15.48
CA LEU A 684 11.28 -31.70 14.48
C LEU A 684 10.65 -30.34 14.81
N GLN A 685 9.31 -30.28 14.87
CA GLN A 685 8.59 -29.03 15.11
C GLN A 685 8.39 -28.72 16.58
N LYS A 686 8.50 -29.72 17.47
CA LYS A 686 8.32 -29.59 18.91
C LYS A 686 7.02 -28.87 19.25
N GLU A 687 5.94 -29.36 18.66
CA GLU A 687 4.62 -28.74 18.69
C GLU A 687 4.13 -28.58 20.13
N ASN A 688 3.30 -27.56 20.31
CA ASN A 688 2.53 -27.33 21.51
C ASN A 688 1.08 -27.22 21.07
N TYR A 689 0.24 -28.14 21.55
CA TYR A 689 -1.18 -28.18 21.18
C TYR A 689 -2.05 -27.76 22.35
N CYS A 690 -3.21 -27.21 22.02
CA CYS A 690 -4.19 -26.79 22.98
C CYS A 690 -5.30 -27.85 23.16
N ILE A 691 -5.65 -28.12 24.42
CA ILE A 691 -6.92 -28.75 24.78
C ILE A 691 -7.76 -27.72 25.55
N THR A 692 -8.90 -27.33 25.00
CA THR A 692 -9.82 -26.41 25.69
C THR A 692 -10.84 -27.20 26.49
N ILE A 693 -10.87 -26.95 27.80
CA ILE A 693 -11.83 -27.56 28.74
C ILE A 693 -12.87 -26.50 29.05
N SER A 694 -14.13 -26.77 28.73
CA SER A 694 -15.22 -25.81 28.89
C SER A 694 -16.46 -26.42 29.55
N ASN A 695 -17.38 -25.56 29.95
CA ASN A 695 -18.60 -25.91 30.65
C ASN A 695 -19.81 -25.77 29.72
N GLY A 696 -20.71 -26.75 29.72
CA GLY A 696 -22.03 -26.64 29.10
C GLY A 696 -23.16 -26.27 30.08
N GLY A 697 -22.87 -26.20 31.39
CA GLY A 697 -23.84 -25.97 32.46
C GLY A 697 -23.68 -24.67 33.23
N GLU A 698 -24.65 -24.33 34.09
CA GLU A 698 -24.66 -23.10 34.90
C GLU A 698 -23.76 -23.17 36.14
N ALA A 699 -23.51 -24.37 36.67
CA ALA A 699 -22.65 -24.59 37.82
C ALA A 699 -21.22 -24.86 37.34
N GLY A 700 -20.24 -24.19 37.96
CA GLY A 700 -18.83 -24.48 37.74
C GLY A 700 -18.42 -25.83 38.32
N PHE A 701 -17.29 -26.36 37.87
CA PHE A 701 -16.75 -27.64 38.34
C PHE A 701 -15.22 -27.63 38.38
N GLU A 702 -14.66 -28.48 39.24
CA GLU A 702 -13.23 -28.78 39.22
C GLU A 702 -12.94 -29.89 38.19
N TYR A 703 -11.87 -29.75 37.43
CA TYR A 703 -11.35 -30.83 36.58
C TYR A 703 -9.97 -31.30 37.05
N GLN A 704 -9.62 -32.51 36.64
CA GLN A 704 -8.28 -33.07 36.73
C GLN A 704 -7.83 -33.57 35.36
N ALA A 705 -6.59 -33.27 35.00
CA ALA A 705 -5.91 -33.77 33.81
C ALA A 705 -4.70 -34.61 34.24
N ARG A 706 -4.59 -35.84 33.74
CA ARG A 706 -3.52 -36.78 34.07
C ARG A 706 -2.96 -37.43 32.82
N SER A 707 -1.63 -37.43 32.68
CA SER A 707 -0.96 -38.21 31.63
C SER A 707 -0.66 -39.63 32.13
N SER A 708 -0.80 -40.62 31.24
CA SER A 708 -0.37 -42.01 31.49
C SER A 708 1.14 -42.22 31.33
N VAL A 709 1.86 -41.21 30.81
CA VAL A 709 3.28 -41.29 30.47
C VAL A 709 4.05 -40.05 30.94
N ALA A 710 5.31 -40.23 31.33
CA ALA A 710 6.14 -39.18 31.92
C ALA A 710 6.71 -38.16 30.90
N TRP A 711 6.65 -38.47 29.60
CA TRP A 711 7.14 -37.60 28.53
C TRP A 711 6.11 -36.58 28.04
N VAL A 712 4.85 -36.68 28.44
CA VAL A 712 3.85 -35.64 28.17
C VAL A 712 3.92 -34.58 29.27
N LYS A 713 4.07 -33.31 28.88
CA LYS A 713 4.00 -32.15 29.75
C LYS A 713 2.64 -31.50 29.61
N LEU A 714 1.93 -31.40 30.73
CA LEU A 714 0.71 -30.61 30.86
C LEU A 714 1.06 -29.33 31.61
N GLU A 715 0.68 -28.18 31.08
CA GLU A 715 0.88 -26.89 31.75
C GLU A 715 0.19 -26.86 33.13
N LYS A 716 -1.02 -27.42 33.20
CA LYS A 716 -1.83 -27.56 34.42
C LYS A 716 -2.41 -28.98 34.51
N THR A 717 -2.56 -29.49 35.74
CA THR A 717 -3.15 -30.82 35.99
C THR A 717 -4.52 -30.76 36.65
N SER A 718 -4.99 -29.56 37.02
CA SER A 718 -6.30 -29.34 37.63
C SER A 718 -6.64 -27.85 37.58
N GLY A 719 -7.93 -27.54 37.66
CA GLY A 719 -8.41 -26.16 37.71
C GLY A 719 -9.92 -26.09 37.91
N TRP A 720 -10.43 -24.87 38.05
CA TRP A 720 -11.86 -24.62 38.23
C TRP A 720 -12.46 -24.01 36.96
N ILE A 721 -13.43 -24.68 36.36
CA ILE A 721 -14.09 -24.25 35.12
C ILE A 721 -15.42 -23.60 35.46
N LYS A 722 -15.56 -22.33 35.08
CA LYS A 722 -16.85 -21.63 35.02
C LYS A 722 -17.37 -21.57 33.59
N ALA A 723 -16.58 -21.02 32.66
CA ALA A 723 -16.88 -20.96 31.23
C ALA A 723 -15.97 -21.91 30.44
N GLY A 724 -14.66 -21.69 30.50
CA GLY A 724 -13.65 -22.59 29.95
C GLY A 724 -12.23 -22.07 30.16
N GLU A 725 -11.24 -22.95 29.98
CA GLU A 725 -9.83 -22.58 29.88
C GLU A 725 -9.10 -23.51 28.91
N SER A 726 -7.97 -23.04 28.39
CA SER A 726 -7.09 -23.80 27.53
C SER A 726 -5.93 -24.39 28.33
N LEU A 727 -5.62 -25.67 28.06
CA LEU A 727 -4.50 -26.42 28.61
C LEU A 727 -3.47 -26.66 27.50
N GLN A 728 -2.26 -26.12 27.65
CA GLN A 728 -1.16 -26.41 26.73
C GLN A 728 -0.57 -27.80 27.00
N VAL A 729 -0.34 -28.54 25.93
CA VAL A 729 0.21 -29.90 25.93
C VAL A 729 1.43 -29.95 25.04
N SER A 730 2.57 -30.34 25.62
CA SER A 730 3.84 -30.47 24.92
C SER A 730 4.57 -31.77 25.30
N VAL A 731 5.69 -32.04 24.63
CA VAL A 731 6.51 -33.24 24.84
C VAL A 731 7.84 -32.89 25.49
N ASP A 732 8.23 -33.71 26.47
CA ASP A 732 9.56 -33.74 27.06
C ASP A 732 10.50 -34.61 26.22
N TRP A 733 11.11 -34.01 25.19
CA TRP A 733 11.99 -34.70 24.25
C TRP A 733 13.24 -35.34 24.88
N GLU A 734 13.58 -35.02 26.13
CA GLU A 734 14.63 -35.73 26.87
C GLU A 734 14.20 -37.13 27.33
N LYS A 735 12.89 -37.36 27.49
CA LYS A 735 12.30 -38.60 28.01
C LYS A 735 11.73 -39.52 26.93
N VAL A 736 11.74 -39.10 25.66
CA VAL A 736 11.25 -39.89 24.53
C VAL A 736 12.14 -39.67 23.30
N ARG A 737 12.66 -40.77 22.75
CA ARG A 737 13.54 -40.79 21.57
C ARG A 737 13.15 -41.86 20.55
N GLU A 738 11.89 -42.27 20.58
CA GLU A 738 11.31 -43.26 19.70
C GLU A 738 9.83 -42.98 19.52
N THR A 739 9.23 -43.47 18.44
CA THR A 739 7.79 -43.37 18.21
C THR A 739 7.03 -44.00 19.38
N SER A 740 6.22 -43.19 20.06
CA SER A 740 5.59 -43.56 21.33
C SER A 740 4.12 -43.16 21.36
N LYS A 741 3.33 -43.84 22.19
CA LYS A 741 1.91 -43.51 22.42
C LYS A 741 1.64 -43.31 23.90
N GLY A 742 0.76 -42.38 24.21
CA GLY A 742 0.31 -42.06 25.55
C GLY A 742 -1.17 -41.66 25.54
N GLU A 743 -1.69 -41.37 26.72
CA GLU A 743 -3.08 -40.95 26.90
C GLU A 743 -3.13 -39.87 27.99
N ILE A 744 -3.88 -38.81 27.74
CA ILE A 744 -4.27 -37.81 28.75
C ILE A 744 -5.71 -38.11 29.15
N THR A 745 -5.99 -38.28 30.44
CA THR A 745 -7.35 -38.41 30.96
C THR A 745 -7.77 -37.08 31.58
N ILE A 746 -8.88 -36.52 31.09
CA ILE A 746 -9.52 -35.31 31.63
C ILE A 746 -10.83 -35.73 32.27
N SER A 747 -11.00 -35.45 33.57
CA SER A 747 -12.19 -35.79 34.33
C SER A 747 -12.72 -34.57 35.08
N GLY A 748 -14.04 -34.36 35.08
CA GLY A 748 -14.71 -33.23 35.71
C GLY A 748 -16.22 -33.33 35.48
N ALA A 749 -17.04 -32.74 36.36
CA ALA A 749 -18.50 -32.77 36.26
C ALA A 749 -19.14 -34.17 36.04
N GLY A 750 -18.51 -35.24 36.55
CA GLY A 750 -18.95 -36.63 36.33
C GLY A 750 -18.63 -37.21 34.94
N GLY A 751 -18.09 -36.41 34.02
CA GLY A 751 -17.60 -36.83 32.71
C GLY A 751 -16.13 -37.24 32.74
N THR A 752 -15.71 -38.00 31.72
CA THR A 752 -14.29 -38.34 31.49
C THR A 752 -14.03 -38.48 30.00
N VAL A 753 -13.04 -37.72 29.53
CA VAL A 753 -12.56 -37.74 28.14
C VAL A 753 -11.10 -38.20 28.14
N LYS A 754 -10.79 -39.17 27.29
CA LYS A 754 -9.43 -39.62 27.02
C LYS A 754 -8.92 -38.92 25.77
N VAL A 755 -7.69 -38.45 25.78
CA VAL A 755 -7.04 -37.82 24.62
C VAL A 755 -5.79 -38.61 24.29
N ASN A 756 -5.84 -39.31 23.16
CA ASN A 756 -4.70 -40.05 22.66
C ASN A 756 -3.62 -39.07 22.19
N VAL A 757 -2.40 -39.28 22.67
CA VAL A 757 -1.21 -38.55 22.24
C VAL A 757 -0.22 -39.52 21.64
N ALA A 758 0.43 -39.09 20.56
CA ALA A 758 1.45 -39.88 19.88
C ALA A 758 2.65 -38.98 19.59
N VAL A 759 3.83 -39.57 19.66
CA VAL A 759 5.08 -38.97 19.21
C VAL A 759 5.54 -39.74 17.99
N ASP A 760 5.94 -39.01 16.96
CA ASP A 760 6.77 -39.52 15.88
C ASP A 760 8.17 -38.91 16.02
N TRP A 761 9.19 -39.76 16.06
CA TRP A 761 10.56 -39.33 16.30
C TRP A 761 11.41 -39.64 15.08
N THR A 762 12.04 -38.60 14.54
CA THR A 762 12.88 -38.66 13.34
C THR A 762 14.33 -38.37 13.70
N ASP A 763 15.24 -39.26 13.33
CA ASP A 763 16.68 -39.01 13.45
C ASP A 763 17.15 -37.98 12.42
N ILE A 764 17.96 -37.02 12.87
CA ILE A 764 18.49 -35.93 12.05
C ILE A 764 20.02 -35.81 12.09
N GLN A 765 20.73 -36.74 12.76
CA GLN A 765 22.17 -36.60 13.04
C GLN A 765 23.06 -36.44 11.79
N ASP A 766 22.65 -36.97 10.65
CA ASP A 766 23.42 -36.93 9.39
C ASP A 766 22.69 -36.20 8.25
N MET A 767 21.72 -35.34 8.57
CA MET A 767 20.94 -34.64 7.56
C MET A 767 21.71 -33.44 6.99
N PRO A 768 21.86 -33.32 5.65
CA PRO A 768 22.51 -32.16 5.04
C PRO A 768 21.83 -30.85 5.45
N ALA A 769 22.54 -29.74 5.50
CA ALA A 769 21.94 -28.42 5.74
C ALA A 769 20.85 -28.08 4.71
N MET A 770 19.88 -27.25 5.12
CA MET A 770 18.73 -26.83 4.32
C MET A 770 17.89 -28.01 3.81
N THR A 771 17.81 -29.10 4.59
CA THR A 771 16.91 -30.23 4.30
C THR A 771 15.63 -30.07 5.09
N PHE A 772 14.53 -29.80 4.40
CA PHE A 772 13.18 -29.81 4.95
C PHE A 772 12.73 -31.25 5.18
N ILE A 773 12.22 -31.56 6.37
CA ILE A 773 11.87 -32.94 6.75
C ILE A 773 10.36 -33.06 6.90
N GLU A 774 9.76 -33.99 6.14
CA GLU A 774 8.33 -34.20 6.14
C GLU A 774 7.83 -34.60 7.53
N ALA A 775 6.79 -33.90 7.96
CA ALA A 775 6.02 -34.16 9.17
C ALA A 775 4.54 -33.93 8.82
N HIS A 776 3.63 -34.68 9.45
CA HIS A 776 2.19 -34.54 9.19
C HIS A 776 1.80 -34.72 7.71
N ASN A 777 2.54 -35.58 6.99
CA ASN A 777 2.39 -35.83 5.54
C ASN A 777 2.55 -34.58 4.65
N ARG A 778 3.26 -33.56 5.13
CA ARG A 778 3.47 -32.30 4.41
C ARG A 778 4.83 -31.66 4.64
N LEU A 779 5.17 -30.76 3.73
CA LEU A 779 6.29 -29.83 3.80
C LEU A 779 5.83 -28.44 3.37
N ALA A 780 5.88 -27.48 4.28
CA ALA A 780 5.71 -26.06 3.97
C ALA A 780 7.08 -25.40 3.94
N ILE A 781 7.38 -24.63 2.89
CA ILE A 781 8.70 -24.07 2.61
C ILE A 781 8.53 -22.61 2.23
N GLU A 782 9.05 -21.68 3.03
CA GLU A 782 9.10 -20.27 2.65
C GLU A 782 10.12 -20.10 1.52
N ALA A 783 9.79 -19.30 0.50
CA ALA A 783 10.54 -19.30 -0.76
C ALA A 783 11.99 -18.80 -0.63
N GLU A 784 12.32 -18.05 0.42
CA GLU A 784 13.69 -17.60 0.63
C GLU A 784 14.65 -18.70 1.13
N HIS A 785 14.13 -19.75 1.78
CA HIS A 785 14.91 -20.78 2.45
C HIS A 785 15.40 -21.86 1.47
N THR A 786 16.21 -21.42 0.52
CA THR A 786 16.78 -22.27 -0.54
C THR A 786 18.07 -22.94 -0.08
N SER A 787 18.30 -24.18 -0.52
CA SER A 787 19.61 -24.83 -0.41
C SER A 787 20.63 -24.28 -1.40
N SER A 788 20.18 -23.76 -2.55
CA SER A 788 21.00 -23.09 -3.56
C SER A 788 20.14 -22.18 -4.43
N ARG A 789 20.74 -21.12 -5.00
CA ARG A 789 20.13 -20.25 -6.01
C ARG A 789 21.04 -20.21 -7.23
N VAL A 790 20.56 -20.73 -8.34
CA VAL A 790 21.37 -20.84 -9.56
C VAL A 790 20.98 -19.74 -10.51
N ALA A 791 21.90 -18.80 -10.72
CA ALA A 791 21.78 -17.77 -11.73
C ALA A 791 22.07 -18.37 -13.11
N GLN A 792 21.34 -17.91 -14.13
CA GLN A 792 21.47 -18.39 -15.50
C GLN A 792 21.15 -17.25 -16.45
N SER A 793 21.88 -17.15 -17.56
CA SER A 793 21.63 -16.14 -18.60
C SER A 793 21.64 -14.68 -18.09
N GLY A 794 22.42 -14.39 -17.05
CA GLY A 794 22.49 -13.05 -16.44
C GLY A 794 21.32 -12.69 -15.52
N VAL A 795 20.42 -13.64 -15.23
CA VAL A 795 19.27 -13.47 -14.34
C VAL A 795 19.50 -14.24 -13.03
N GLU A 796 19.13 -13.62 -11.92
CA GLU A 796 19.24 -14.21 -10.59
C GLU A 796 17.96 -14.03 -9.75
N TRP A 797 17.75 -14.91 -8.78
CA TRP A 797 16.65 -14.84 -7.83
C TRP A 797 17.03 -14.08 -6.56
N LYS A 798 16.38 -12.94 -6.31
CA LYS A 798 16.60 -12.12 -5.10
C LYS A 798 15.43 -12.22 -4.14
N THR A 799 15.72 -12.16 -2.85
CA THR A 799 14.70 -12.07 -1.79
C THR A 799 14.21 -10.63 -1.65
N ILE A 800 12.88 -10.47 -1.66
CA ILE A 800 12.16 -9.27 -1.24
C ILE A 800 11.64 -9.56 0.18
N ALA A 801 12.33 -9.03 1.18
CA ALA A 801 12.01 -9.23 2.59
C ALA A 801 10.61 -8.66 2.89
N ASN A 802 9.88 -9.31 3.81
CA ASN A 802 8.57 -8.86 4.30
C ASN A 802 7.46 -8.74 3.23
N TYR A 803 7.72 -9.11 1.97
CA TYR A 803 6.72 -9.10 0.90
C TYR A 803 5.76 -10.28 1.03
N GLY A 804 4.46 -10.01 0.84
CA GLY A 804 3.44 -11.04 0.71
C GLY A 804 2.81 -11.44 2.04
N ARG A 805 2.25 -12.65 2.08
CA ARG A 805 1.34 -13.09 3.17
C ARG A 805 2.11 -13.70 4.35
N SER A 806 3.26 -14.32 4.08
CA SER A 806 4.14 -15.00 5.03
C SER A 806 5.51 -14.30 5.04
N LEU A 807 6.62 -15.03 5.24
CA LEU A 807 7.93 -14.49 5.61
C LEU A 807 8.49 -13.44 4.63
N SER A 808 8.50 -13.77 3.33
CA SER A 808 9.10 -12.98 2.27
C SER A 808 8.68 -13.52 0.90
N SER A 809 9.21 -12.91 -0.16
CA SER A 809 9.13 -13.42 -1.53
C SER A 809 10.50 -13.53 -2.18
N VAL A 810 10.57 -14.26 -3.28
CA VAL A 810 11.70 -14.25 -4.22
C VAL A 810 11.22 -13.89 -5.63
N LYS A 811 12.00 -13.08 -6.34
CA LYS A 811 11.73 -12.60 -7.71
C LYS A 811 12.99 -12.64 -8.56
N MET A 812 12.85 -12.83 -9.86
CA MET A 812 13.93 -12.76 -10.85
C MET A 812 14.33 -11.31 -11.15
N PHE A 813 15.64 -11.06 -11.27
CA PHE A 813 16.20 -9.79 -11.71
C PHE A 813 17.25 -10.00 -12.81
N PRO A 814 17.31 -9.15 -13.86
CA PRO A 814 16.46 -7.97 -14.11
C PRO A 814 14.97 -8.28 -14.34
N ASN A 815 14.09 -7.30 -14.09
CA ASN A 815 12.63 -7.50 -14.04
C ASN A 815 11.99 -7.98 -15.36
N ALA A 816 12.62 -7.72 -16.51
CA ALA A 816 12.00 -7.87 -17.84
C ALA A 816 12.37 -9.15 -18.60
N VAL A 817 13.07 -10.11 -17.97
CA VAL A 817 13.60 -11.29 -18.67
C VAL A 817 12.68 -12.51 -18.48
N SER A 818 12.33 -13.16 -19.60
CA SER A 818 11.58 -14.42 -19.64
C SER A 818 12.35 -15.51 -20.40
N PHE A 819 11.96 -16.77 -20.20
CA PHE A 819 12.59 -17.97 -20.76
C PHE A 819 11.53 -18.93 -21.31
N GLU A 820 11.73 -19.44 -22.52
CA GLU A 820 10.83 -20.44 -23.10
C GLU A 820 11.05 -21.86 -22.54
N GLN A 821 12.27 -22.17 -22.10
CA GLN A 821 12.70 -23.51 -21.71
C GLN A 821 13.43 -23.50 -20.36
N PRO A 822 13.13 -24.44 -19.43
CA PRO A 822 13.73 -24.49 -18.10
C PRO A 822 15.27 -24.58 -18.09
N GLU A 823 15.88 -25.19 -19.11
CA GLU A 823 17.34 -25.36 -19.21
C GLU A 823 18.08 -24.03 -19.35
N CYS A 824 17.39 -22.99 -19.83
CA CYS A 824 17.93 -21.65 -20.00
C CYS A 824 17.62 -20.72 -18.83
N ALA A 825 16.77 -21.14 -17.89
CA ALA A 825 16.19 -20.33 -16.84
C ALA A 825 16.96 -20.45 -15.50
N PRO A 826 17.00 -19.39 -14.68
CA PRO A 826 17.51 -19.47 -13.32
C PRO A 826 16.53 -20.25 -12.43
N TYR A 827 17.05 -20.92 -11.40
CA TYR A 827 16.22 -21.74 -10.53
C TYR A 827 16.66 -21.72 -9.07
N LEU A 828 15.70 -22.06 -8.22
CA LEU A 828 15.85 -22.25 -6.78
C LEU A 828 15.92 -23.74 -6.49
N GLU A 829 16.87 -24.17 -5.66
CA GLU A 829 16.96 -25.54 -5.18
C GLU A 829 16.52 -25.65 -3.72
N TYR A 830 15.61 -26.58 -3.45
CA TYR A 830 15.19 -26.97 -2.11
C TYR A 830 15.52 -28.44 -1.90
N ARG A 831 15.96 -28.81 -0.70
CA ARG A 831 16.18 -30.20 -0.34
C ARG A 831 15.06 -30.64 0.58
N VAL A 832 14.40 -31.74 0.22
CA VAL A 832 13.26 -32.28 0.96
C VAL A 832 13.50 -33.74 1.29
N LEU A 833 13.12 -34.18 2.49
CA LEU A 833 13.08 -35.57 2.90
C LEU A 833 11.62 -36.00 3.05
N VAL A 834 11.18 -36.91 2.19
CA VAL A 834 9.84 -37.52 2.27
C VAL A 834 9.93 -38.91 2.91
N GLN A 835 8.95 -39.24 3.74
CA GLN A 835 8.92 -40.39 4.62
C GLN A 835 8.32 -41.64 3.97
N GLN A 836 7.63 -41.48 2.85
CA GLN A 836 6.95 -42.55 2.13
C GLN A 836 6.99 -42.34 0.61
N ALA A 837 6.85 -43.44 -0.13
CA ALA A 837 6.65 -43.38 -1.57
C ALA A 837 5.17 -43.10 -1.86
N ALA A 838 4.87 -42.02 -2.57
CA ALA A 838 3.51 -41.59 -2.90
C ALA A 838 3.54 -40.59 -4.07
N ASP A 839 2.36 -40.30 -4.61
CA ASP A 839 2.14 -39.12 -5.42
C ASP A 839 1.95 -37.91 -4.48
N TYR A 840 2.82 -36.92 -4.61
CA TYR A 840 2.78 -35.69 -3.82
C TYR A 840 2.21 -34.54 -4.65
N SER A 841 1.28 -33.81 -4.07
CA SER A 841 0.81 -32.52 -4.57
C SER A 841 1.76 -31.42 -4.13
N LEU A 842 2.35 -30.68 -5.06
CA LEU A 842 3.14 -29.49 -4.81
C LEU A 842 2.38 -28.24 -5.24
N THR A 843 1.95 -27.45 -4.26
CA THR A 843 1.27 -26.17 -4.45
C THR A 843 2.27 -25.02 -4.34
N ALA A 844 2.37 -24.19 -5.39
CA ALA A 844 3.11 -22.93 -5.35
C ALA A 844 2.19 -21.77 -5.00
N TYR A 845 2.67 -20.88 -4.12
CA TYR A 845 2.00 -19.66 -3.69
C TYR A 845 2.74 -18.48 -4.32
N ILE A 846 2.10 -17.82 -5.28
CA ILE A 846 2.70 -16.78 -6.12
C ILE A 846 1.93 -15.47 -5.90
N ALA A 847 2.61 -14.31 -5.90
CA ALA A 847 1.93 -13.03 -5.82
C ALA A 847 0.86 -12.89 -6.92
N PRO A 848 -0.23 -12.12 -6.71
CA PRO A 848 -1.34 -12.01 -7.64
C PRO A 848 -1.01 -11.12 -8.87
N THR A 849 0.18 -11.29 -9.45
CA THR A 849 0.61 -10.59 -10.66
C THR A 849 -0.31 -10.96 -11.82
N ASN A 850 -0.64 -9.98 -12.67
CA ASN A 850 -1.37 -10.21 -13.91
C ASN A 850 -0.41 -10.62 -15.05
N ASN A 851 -0.96 -11.02 -16.20
CA ASN A 851 -0.15 -11.17 -17.40
C ASN A 851 0.35 -9.81 -17.91
N LEU A 852 1.66 -9.69 -18.13
CA LEU A 852 2.31 -8.44 -18.51
C LEU A 852 2.14 -8.08 -20.00
N SER A 853 1.64 -9.01 -20.82
CA SER A 853 1.34 -8.83 -22.25
C SER A 853 0.18 -9.72 -22.70
N GLN A 854 -0.27 -9.59 -23.96
CA GLN A 854 -1.34 -10.44 -24.51
C GLN A 854 -0.96 -11.92 -24.65
N SER A 855 0.33 -12.22 -24.78
CA SER A 855 0.84 -13.58 -25.06
C SER A 855 1.60 -14.21 -23.89
N SER A 856 1.87 -13.45 -22.83
CA SER A 856 2.54 -13.93 -21.62
C SER A 856 1.56 -14.65 -20.69
N GLY A 857 2.03 -15.73 -20.07
CA GLY A 857 1.41 -16.28 -18.88
C GLY A 857 2.08 -15.75 -17.62
N LEU A 858 2.07 -16.56 -16.57
CA LEU A 858 2.95 -16.45 -15.41
C LEU A 858 3.60 -17.81 -15.16
N LYS A 859 4.31 -18.30 -16.18
CA LYS A 859 4.84 -19.66 -16.23
C LYS A 859 6.05 -19.86 -15.36
N TYR A 860 6.16 -21.08 -14.86
CA TYR A 860 7.31 -21.60 -14.13
C TYR A 860 7.42 -23.10 -14.38
N ALA A 861 8.54 -23.70 -13.97
CA ALA A 861 8.70 -25.15 -14.02
C ALA A 861 9.14 -25.73 -12.68
N ILE A 862 8.71 -26.94 -12.41
CA ILE A 862 9.06 -27.70 -11.21
C ILE A 862 9.69 -29.03 -11.64
N GLY A 863 10.87 -29.37 -11.12
CA GLY A 863 11.47 -30.69 -11.29
C GLY A 863 11.99 -31.27 -9.98
N PHE A 864 11.88 -32.59 -9.83
CA PHE A 864 12.51 -33.33 -8.74
C PHE A 864 13.67 -34.19 -9.27
N ASP A 865 14.84 -34.09 -8.66
CA ASP A 865 16.06 -34.84 -8.99
C ASP A 865 16.45 -34.76 -10.49
N ALA A 866 16.32 -35.87 -11.21
CA ALA A 866 16.58 -36.03 -12.63
C ALA A 866 15.28 -36.21 -13.45
N GLN A 867 14.11 -36.00 -12.84
CA GLN A 867 12.83 -36.01 -13.56
C GLN A 867 12.75 -34.77 -14.47
N THR A 868 12.08 -34.92 -15.61
CA THR A 868 11.81 -33.80 -16.52
C THR A 868 10.97 -32.74 -15.81
N PRO A 869 11.36 -31.45 -15.82
CA PRO A 869 10.56 -30.40 -15.20
C PRO A 869 9.16 -30.30 -15.82
N VAL A 870 8.15 -30.20 -14.96
CA VAL A 870 6.76 -29.92 -15.34
C VAL A 870 6.60 -28.41 -15.46
N ILE A 871 6.33 -27.93 -16.68
CA ILE A 871 5.97 -26.53 -16.94
C ILE A 871 4.50 -26.34 -16.60
N THR A 872 4.20 -25.28 -15.86
CA THR A 872 2.83 -24.90 -15.51
C THR A 872 2.68 -23.38 -15.56
N ASP A 873 1.45 -22.91 -15.62
CA ASP A 873 1.10 -21.49 -15.67
C ASP A 873 0.33 -21.13 -14.40
N ALA A 874 0.71 -20.02 -13.75
CA ALA A 874 -0.03 -19.56 -12.59
C ALA A 874 -1.34 -18.85 -12.92
N LEU A 875 -1.54 -18.51 -14.19
CA LEU A 875 -2.78 -17.92 -14.68
C LEU A 875 -3.58 -18.98 -15.44
N PRO A 876 -4.88 -19.14 -15.16
CA PRO A 876 -5.75 -19.94 -16.02
C PRO A 876 -5.89 -19.30 -17.40
N THR A 877 -6.30 -20.10 -18.39
CA THR A 877 -6.39 -19.67 -19.80
C THR A 877 -7.35 -18.50 -20.05
N ASP A 878 -8.35 -18.32 -19.19
CA ASP A 878 -9.36 -17.26 -19.24
C ASP A 878 -9.11 -16.15 -18.21
N PHE A 879 -7.91 -16.08 -17.63
CA PHE A 879 -7.56 -15.03 -16.66
C PHE A 879 -7.68 -13.63 -17.26
N ALA A 880 -8.36 -12.74 -16.56
CA ALA A 880 -8.56 -11.36 -16.99
C ALA A 880 -8.33 -10.38 -15.83
N GLY A 881 -7.10 -9.88 -15.71
CA GLY A 881 -6.72 -8.89 -14.70
C GLY A 881 -7.56 -7.62 -14.76
N GLY A 882 -8.14 -7.23 -13.62
CA GLY A 882 -9.00 -6.05 -13.48
C GLY A 882 -10.48 -6.27 -13.84
N ASN A 883 -10.89 -7.51 -14.13
CA ASN A 883 -12.28 -7.83 -14.47
C ASN A 883 -13.03 -8.47 -13.29
N HIS A 884 -13.97 -7.73 -12.69
CA HIS A 884 -14.78 -8.19 -11.54
C HIS A 884 -15.70 -9.39 -11.80
N ASP A 885 -15.92 -9.76 -13.06
CA ASP A 885 -16.64 -10.98 -13.42
C ASP A 885 -15.71 -12.20 -13.56
N ASN A 886 -14.38 -12.00 -13.53
CA ASN A 886 -13.40 -13.06 -13.66
C ASN A 886 -13.05 -13.64 -12.27
N GLU A 887 -13.72 -14.72 -11.89
CA GLU A 887 -13.54 -15.36 -10.58
C GLU A 887 -12.08 -15.66 -10.22
N PRO A 888 -11.22 -16.18 -11.13
CA PRO A 888 -9.82 -16.41 -10.81
C PRO A 888 -9.06 -15.13 -10.41
N TRP A 889 -9.26 -14.03 -11.13
CA TRP A 889 -8.71 -12.73 -10.75
C TRP A 889 -9.29 -12.24 -9.42
N CYS A 890 -10.62 -12.28 -9.25
CA CYS A 890 -11.29 -11.85 -8.03
C CYS A 890 -10.72 -12.58 -6.80
N ARG A 891 -10.57 -13.91 -6.90
CA ARG A 891 -10.00 -14.74 -5.85
C ARG A 891 -8.54 -14.36 -5.57
N ALA A 892 -7.74 -14.14 -6.61
CA ALA A 892 -6.33 -13.81 -6.48
C ALA A 892 -6.09 -12.48 -5.75
N VAL A 893 -6.82 -11.42 -6.12
CA VAL A 893 -6.68 -10.10 -5.49
C VAL A 893 -7.22 -10.08 -4.06
N MET A 894 -8.37 -10.72 -3.82
CA MET A 894 -8.94 -10.80 -2.47
C MET A 894 -8.09 -11.65 -1.51
N ASN A 895 -7.43 -12.69 -2.02
CA ASN A 895 -6.56 -13.55 -1.21
C ASN A 895 -5.08 -13.12 -1.24
N ASN A 896 -4.75 -12.10 -2.04
CA ASN A 896 -3.41 -11.63 -2.34
C ASN A 896 -2.44 -12.77 -2.74
N ILE A 897 -2.92 -13.74 -3.54
CA ILE A 897 -2.14 -14.91 -3.96
C ILE A 897 -2.77 -15.66 -5.15
N HIS A 898 -1.94 -16.18 -6.06
CA HIS A 898 -2.24 -17.29 -6.95
C HIS A 898 -1.78 -18.62 -6.32
N THR A 899 -2.60 -19.66 -6.38
CA THR A 899 -2.22 -21.02 -5.95
C THR A 899 -2.41 -22.04 -7.06
N VAL A 900 -1.34 -22.78 -7.36
CA VAL A 900 -1.30 -23.74 -8.47
C VAL A 900 -0.67 -25.02 -7.99
N THR A 901 -1.29 -26.16 -8.30
CA THR A 901 -0.83 -27.48 -7.82
C THR A 901 -0.36 -28.36 -8.96
N THR A 902 0.79 -28.99 -8.79
CA THR A 902 1.34 -30.02 -9.68
C THR A 902 1.49 -31.34 -8.91
N ILE A 903 1.53 -32.48 -9.60
CA ILE A 903 1.63 -33.81 -8.97
C ILE A 903 2.96 -34.45 -9.37
N HIS A 904 3.68 -34.98 -8.38
CA HIS A 904 5.00 -35.58 -8.55
C HIS A 904 5.08 -36.92 -7.81
N ALA A 905 5.49 -37.97 -8.52
CA ALA A 905 5.74 -39.28 -7.91
C ALA A 905 7.11 -39.28 -7.24
N LEU A 906 7.13 -39.43 -5.91
CA LEU A 906 8.35 -39.45 -5.11
C LEU A 906 8.52 -40.78 -4.40
N THR A 907 9.76 -41.20 -4.23
CA THR A 907 10.12 -42.38 -3.41
C THR A 907 10.43 -41.94 -1.99
N LYS A 908 10.40 -42.84 -1.01
CA LYS A 908 10.93 -42.51 0.32
C LYS A 908 12.41 -42.11 0.22
N GLY A 909 12.78 -40.94 0.73
CA GLY A 909 14.17 -40.48 0.72
C GLY A 909 14.33 -38.98 0.55
N ILE A 910 15.58 -38.55 0.39
CA ILE A 910 15.94 -37.16 0.10
C ILE A 910 15.77 -36.91 -1.39
N HIS A 911 15.12 -35.79 -1.72
CA HIS A 911 14.95 -35.29 -3.08
C HIS A 911 15.44 -33.84 -3.18
N THR A 912 15.86 -33.45 -4.37
CA THR A 912 16.13 -32.05 -4.73
C THR A 912 14.99 -31.53 -5.59
N LEU A 913 14.24 -30.58 -5.06
CA LEU A 913 13.22 -29.81 -5.76
C LEU A 913 13.87 -28.59 -6.42
N ARG A 914 13.67 -28.45 -7.73
CA ARG A 914 14.05 -27.27 -8.50
C ARG A 914 12.81 -26.50 -8.94
N PHE A 915 12.80 -25.20 -8.66
CA PHE A 915 11.78 -24.26 -9.13
C PHE A 915 12.43 -23.28 -10.12
N TYR A 916 12.07 -23.37 -11.40
CA TYR A 916 12.60 -22.56 -12.49
C TYR A 916 11.64 -21.40 -12.79
N GLY A 917 12.15 -20.18 -12.91
CA GLY A 917 11.35 -19.02 -13.29
C GLY A 917 11.35 -18.84 -14.80
N LEU A 918 10.18 -18.91 -15.44
CA LEU A 918 10.07 -18.80 -16.90
C LEU A 918 9.58 -17.42 -17.30
N ASP A 919 8.43 -16.96 -16.81
CA ASP A 919 7.90 -15.64 -17.18
C ASP A 919 8.34 -14.54 -16.19
N ALA A 920 8.64 -13.37 -16.74
CA ALA A 920 8.80 -12.11 -15.98
C ALA A 920 7.54 -11.79 -15.15
N GLY A 921 7.72 -11.08 -14.04
CA GLY A 921 6.63 -10.77 -13.09
C GLY A 921 6.32 -11.89 -12.08
N LEU A 922 6.95 -13.06 -12.20
CA LEU A 922 6.80 -14.17 -11.25
C LEU A 922 7.45 -13.84 -9.89
N VAL A 923 6.63 -13.87 -8.84
CA VAL A 923 7.05 -13.61 -7.46
C VAL A 923 6.58 -14.76 -6.56
N LEU A 924 7.49 -15.64 -6.14
CA LEU A 924 7.19 -16.82 -5.33
C LEU A 924 7.26 -16.48 -3.84
N GLN A 925 6.21 -16.82 -3.08
CA GLN A 925 6.13 -16.63 -1.63
C GLN A 925 6.44 -17.92 -0.87
N LYS A 926 5.85 -19.05 -1.31
CA LYS A 926 5.86 -20.29 -0.53
C LYS A 926 5.60 -21.51 -1.41
N LEU A 927 6.11 -22.67 -0.99
CA LEU A 927 5.86 -23.98 -1.57
C LEU A 927 5.25 -24.91 -0.52
N LEU A 928 4.23 -25.68 -0.90
CA LEU A 928 3.55 -26.64 -0.03
C LEU A 928 3.47 -28.00 -0.73
N LEU A 929 4.25 -28.95 -0.25
CA LEU A 929 4.27 -30.34 -0.73
C LEU A 929 3.43 -31.21 0.23
N SER A 930 2.54 -32.05 -0.26
CA SER A 930 1.69 -32.92 0.57
C SER A 930 1.35 -34.24 -0.10
N ALA A 931 1.39 -35.34 0.66
CA ALA A 931 0.90 -36.66 0.21
C ALA A 931 -0.60 -36.87 0.45
N ALA A 932 -1.28 -35.90 1.07
CA ALA A 932 -2.69 -35.96 1.41
C ALA A 932 -3.39 -34.62 1.17
N GLU A 933 -4.71 -34.65 1.09
CA GLU A 933 -5.51 -33.42 1.14
C GLU A 933 -5.31 -32.74 2.50
N LEU A 934 -5.06 -31.43 2.47
CA LEU A 934 -4.82 -30.64 3.67
C LEU A 934 -6.10 -29.92 4.09
N PRO A 935 -6.39 -29.84 5.40
CA PRO A 935 -7.53 -29.07 5.86
C PRO A 935 -7.37 -27.58 5.57
N TYR A 936 -8.50 -26.89 5.44
CA TYR A 936 -8.54 -25.47 5.12
C TYR A 936 -7.83 -24.61 6.16
N SER A 937 -7.04 -23.66 5.67
CA SER A 937 -6.51 -22.53 6.42
C SER A 937 -6.16 -21.44 5.43
N TYR A 938 -6.28 -20.19 5.85
CA TYR A 938 -6.08 -19.05 4.98
C TYR A 938 -4.62 -18.88 4.55
N LEU A 939 -3.70 -18.80 5.51
CA LEU A 939 -2.26 -18.58 5.33
C LEU A 939 -1.48 -19.87 5.05
N GLY A 940 -2.16 -21.01 5.07
CA GLY A 940 -1.52 -22.31 5.04
C GLY A 940 -0.83 -22.65 6.37
N PRO A 941 -0.27 -23.87 6.47
CA PRO A 941 0.48 -24.27 7.65
C PRO A 941 1.79 -23.49 7.80
N GLU A 942 2.29 -23.35 9.03
CA GLU A 942 3.62 -22.78 9.27
C GLU A 942 4.72 -23.63 8.63
N GLU A 943 5.88 -23.00 8.42
CA GLU A 943 7.01 -23.62 7.76
C GLU A 943 7.43 -24.93 8.44
N SER A 944 7.75 -25.93 7.63
CA SER A 944 8.28 -27.21 8.09
C SER A 944 9.70 -27.07 8.62
N PHE A 945 10.04 -27.89 9.62
CA PHE A 945 11.39 -27.98 10.11
C PHE A 945 12.38 -28.25 8.98
N TYR A 946 13.50 -27.53 9.00
CA TYR A 946 14.66 -27.81 8.18
C TYR A 946 15.93 -27.78 9.02
N THR A 947 16.92 -28.56 8.61
CA THR A 947 18.25 -28.55 9.22
C THR A 947 18.97 -27.23 8.94
N ARG A 948 19.32 -26.51 10.00
CA ARG A 948 20.21 -25.34 9.88
C ARG A 948 21.64 -25.85 9.72
N GLY A 949 22.40 -25.29 8.77
CA GLY A 949 23.81 -25.63 8.65
C GLY A 949 24.54 -25.36 9.96
N THR A 950 25.41 -26.28 10.38
CA THR A 950 26.46 -25.95 11.34
C THR A 950 27.39 -24.96 10.64
N HIS A 951 27.32 -23.70 11.04
CA HIS A 951 28.33 -22.71 10.65
C HIS A 951 29.67 -23.04 11.31
#